data_AF-A0A2T6B8J3-F1
#
_entry.id   AF-A0A2T6B8J3-F1
#
_cell.length_a   1.000
_cell.length_b   1.000
_cell.length_c   1.000
_cell.angle_alpha   90.00
_cell.angle_beta   90.00
_cell.angle_gamma   90.00
#
_symmetry.space_group_name_H-M   'P 1'
#
loop_
_entity.id
_entity.type
_entity.pdbx_description
1 polymer ?
#
loop_
_entity_poly.entity_id
_entity_poly.type
_entity_poly.pdbx_seq_one_letter_code
_entity_poly.pdbx_strand_id
1 'polypeptide(L)'
;MTGTTLHLQKPDLTGFEELLLITGRNPLTLLYVGYRPDTGFDGGLLVNPKRDPLADCAADIDRSAAKGARPAFRPVAVGIPPQILVRAVLRPEEAGEAGYAPEQIAALSRMIRDRLPEGALAYLNRPVLRLTEERRAPLIDQVNFLSCGDREARLQALRAVPLHAGLILRDPAFRDLIDQRAPLTPLIAERGGLAPAEMRRYAQLEARMAATLTRALDGAAPLNREPAVRPGGFGVPLLRVDAETVRDIALKTAKRVRADQVPTSPEDAVDLLTYVSEAERLRSVLSLGEGPFRRHMSRVPPAAAGEGAWGSACLHLKGQLPERETSDYLRALSTALVTGLLISRLRDRPELEFDRMGRAALALREKAEPDPADAAPLAAYVQELSSGDHRMNPIRAEMTRLIGEGHTIKSLREAQVRWHHVRQTFENEVMTSREPLSWSPLLGELDLDGVRAVELTSSAALDRQGRLERHCVGGYTGVVMGATSERASLIFSLERGGRILSTIELTVTQNPWDKREISWRISQNKAAGNAEPDDLALRAGMRLRDALADLPKRRVREYLTGIRTNATQIRDQLALATTRCGGDVVNPDLPERVLSAYAEVLPKTLRGLDPAGLLGELSRVAGADVTGRIDAIADRIVKALPEPEPEKDAPDQTGLQMAS
;
A
#
# COMPACT_ATOMS: atom_id res chain seq x y z
N MET A 1 -42.45 -22.40 -31.03
CA MET A 1 -41.15 -23.00 -30.68
C MET A 1 -40.10 -22.57 -31.69
N THR A 2 -39.27 -21.63 -31.26
CA THR A 2 -37.82 -21.46 -31.56
C THR A 2 -37.37 -21.52 -33.03
N GLY A 3 -36.91 -20.46 -33.69
CA GLY A 3 -36.37 -19.20 -33.20
C GLY A 3 -35.10 -18.85 -34.00
N THR A 4 -35.03 -17.61 -34.49
CA THR A 4 -33.80 -16.89 -34.86
C THR A 4 -32.88 -17.56 -35.89
N THR A 5 -33.19 -17.41 -37.18
CA THR A 5 -32.16 -17.51 -38.23
C THR A 5 -31.75 -16.11 -38.63
N LEU A 6 -30.56 -15.69 -38.15
CA LEU A 6 -29.95 -14.41 -38.48
C LEU A 6 -29.25 -14.54 -39.85
N HIS A 7 -29.72 -13.83 -40.87
CA HIS A 7 -29.05 -13.75 -42.16
C HIS A 7 -28.05 -12.59 -42.14
N LEU A 8 -26.77 -12.90 -41.91
CA LEU A 8 -25.68 -11.92 -41.94
C LEU A 8 -25.08 -11.82 -43.35
N GLN A 9 -24.76 -10.60 -43.80
CA GLN A 9 -24.06 -10.39 -45.06
C GLN A 9 -22.55 -10.59 -44.89
N LYS A 10 -21.85 -10.86 -46.00
CA LYS A 10 -20.41 -11.18 -46.04
C LYS A 10 -19.50 -10.18 -45.27
N PRO A 11 -19.78 -8.86 -45.21
CA PRO A 11 -19.00 -7.93 -44.40
C PRO A 11 -19.21 -8.09 -42.88
N ASP A 12 -20.42 -8.49 -42.46
CA ASP A 12 -20.80 -8.65 -41.05
C ASP A 12 -20.20 -9.90 -40.40
N LEU A 13 -19.81 -10.89 -41.23
CA LEU A 13 -19.09 -12.09 -40.79
C LEU A 13 -17.67 -11.78 -40.32
N THR A 14 -17.05 -10.70 -40.79
CA THR A 14 -15.64 -10.37 -40.48
C THR A 14 -15.44 -10.07 -38.99
N GLY A 15 -16.40 -9.37 -38.34
CA GLY A 15 -16.37 -9.11 -36.89
C GLY A 15 -16.94 -10.27 -36.05
N PHE A 16 -17.83 -11.08 -36.63
CA PHE A 16 -18.39 -12.25 -35.96
C PHE A 16 -17.39 -13.43 -35.94
N GLU A 17 -16.54 -13.54 -36.98
CA GLU A 17 -15.40 -14.46 -37.00
C GLU A 17 -14.40 -14.09 -35.90
N GLU A 18 -14.08 -12.83 -35.68
CA GLU A 18 -13.22 -12.40 -34.56
C GLU A 18 -13.82 -12.78 -33.19
N LEU A 19 -15.13 -12.58 -32.98
CA LEU A 19 -15.84 -12.98 -31.74
C LEU A 19 -15.96 -14.52 -31.57
N LEU A 20 -16.18 -15.27 -32.66
CA LEU A 20 -16.23 -16.74 -32.65
C LEU A 20 -14.84 -17.38 -32.55
N LEU A 21 -13.79 -16.70 -33.04
CA LEU A 21 -12.38 -17.06 -32.90
C LEU A 21 -11.90 -16.81 -31.47
N ILE A 22 -12.34 -15.73 -30.83
CA ILE A 22 -12.11 -15.46 -29.41
C ILE A 22 -12.81 -16.51 -28.53
N THR A 23 -13.98 -17.02 -28.95
CA THR A 23 -14.74 -18.02 -28.18
C THR A 23 -14.49 -19.49 -28.58
N GLY A 24 -13.67 -19.75 -29.61
CA GLY A 24 -13.27 -21.10 -30.05
C GLY A 24 -14.39 -21.95 -30.66
N ARG A 25 -15.50 -21.35 -31.16
CA ARG A 25 -16.75 -22.07 -31.52
C ARG A 25 -17.00 -22.26 -33.03
N ASN A 26 -16.01 -22.01 -33.89
CA ASN A 26 -16.20 -22.10 -35.34
C ASN A 26 -15.69 -23.44 -35.91
N PRO A 27 -16.56 -24.32 -36.47
CA PRO A 27 -16.16 -25.60 -37.06
C PRO A 27 -15.29 -25.45 -38.32
N LEU A 28 -15.13 -24.23 -38.83
CA LEU A 28 -14.25 -23.90 -39.94
C LEU A 28 -12.84 -23.53 -39.47
N THR A 29 -12.59 -23.42 -38.17
CA THR A 29 -11.27 -23.09 -37.64
C THR A 29 -10.45 -24.35 -37.39
N LEU A 30 -9.24 -24.39 -37.91
CA LEU A 30 -8.28 -25.47 -37.72
C LEU A 30 -7.13 -25.00 -36.84
N LEU A 31 -6.79 -25.80 -35.83
CA LEU A 31 -5.53 -25.63 -35.11
C LEU A 31 -4.40 -26.22 -35.95
N TYR A 32 -3.41 -25.41 -36.31
CA TYR A 32 -2.16 -25.91 -36.85
C TYR A 32 -1.08 -25.83 -35.77
N VAL A 33 -0.29 -26.90 -35.67
CA VAL A 33 0.81 -26.99 -34.71
C VAL A 33 2.02 -27.56 -35.43
N GLY A 34 3.07 -26.78 -35.49
CA GLY A 34 4.40 -27.22 -35.86
C GLY A 34 5.22 -27.54 -34.61
N TYR A 35 6.23 -28.39 -34.78
CA TYR A 35 7.25 -28.61 -33.76
C TYR A 35 8.62 -28.52 -34.41
N ARG A 36 9.54 -27.82 -33.75
CA ARG A 36 10.94 -27.77 -34.12
C ARG A 36 11.81 -28.21 -32.93
N PRO A 37 12.85 -29.02 -33.14
CA PRO A 37 13.69 -29.51 -32.05
C PRO A 37 14.44 -28.43 -31.26
N ASP A 38 14.64 -27.24 -31.84
CA ASP A 38 15.35 -26.10 -31.24
C ASP A 38 14.40 -25.16 -30.48
N THR A 39 13.22 -24.91 -31.02
CA THR A 39 12.29 -23.86 -30.56
C THR A 39 11.00 -24.41 -29.92
N GLY A 40 10.75 -25.72 -30.02
CA GLY A 40 9.57 -26.38 -29.46
C GLY A 40 8.36 -26.27 -30.38
N PHE A 41 7.18 -26.22 -29.78
CA PHE A 41 5.91 -26.07 -30.50
C PHE A 41 5.65 -24.61 -30.87
N ASP A 42 5.18 -24.43 -32.09
CA ASP A 42 4.60 -23.18 -32.58
C ASP A 42 3.29 -23.53 -33.29
N GLY A 43 2.38 -22.59 -33.43
CA GLY A 43 1.10 -22.89 -34.02
C GLY A 43 0.20 -21.69 -34.10
N GLY A 44 -1.07 -21.95 -34.36
CA GLY A 44 -2.06 -20.91 -34.50
C GLY A 44 -3.36 -21.45 -35.04
N LEU A 45 -4.21 -20.53 -35.47
CA LEU A 45 -5.51 -20.86 -36.02
C LEU A 45 -5.54 -20.51 -37.51
N LEU A 46 -5.97 -21.46 -38.33
CA LEU A 46 -6.29 -21.29 -39.75
C LEU A 46 -7.79 -21.36 -39.95
N VAL A 47 -8.29 -20.74 -41.03
CA VAL A 47 -9.68 -20.92 -41.47
C VAL A 47 -9.71 -21.85 -42.68
N ASN A 48 -10.52 -22.90 -42.59
CA ASN A 48 -10.86 -23.84 -43.65
C ASN A 48 -12.30 -23.58 -44.14
N PRO A 49 -12.50 -22.54 -44.98
CA PRO A 49 -13.83 -22.16 -45.44
C PRO A 49 -14.44 -23.22 -46.38
N LYS A 50 -13.60 -24.08 -46.96
CA LYS A 50 -14.01 -25.13 -47.91
C LYS A 50 -14.47 -26.41 -47.22
N ARG A 51 -14.27 -26.54 -45.91
CA ARG A 51 -14.52 -27.78 -45.14
C ARG A 51 -13.77 -28.99 -45.71
N ASP A 52 -12.57 -28.74 -46.25
CA ASP A 52 -11.71 -29.81 -46.75
C ASP A 52 -11.42 -30.80 -45.60
N PRO A 53 -11.30 -32.11 -45.87
CA PRO A 53 -10.94 -33.09 -44.85
C PRO A 53 -9.64 -32.71 -44.13
N LEU A 54 -9.57 -32.98 -42.81
CA LEU A 54 -8.41 -32.60 -41.98
C LEU A 54 -7.07 -33.14 -42.51
N ALA A 55 -7.09 -34.36 -43.08
CA ALA A 55 -5.91 -34.99 -43.66
C ALA A 55 -5.37 -34.22 -44.89
N ASP A 56 -6.27 -33.67 -45.71
CA ASP A 56 -5.90 -32.91 -46.91
C ASP A 56 -5.36 -31.53 -46.55
N CYS A 57 -5.97 -30.88 -45.55
CA CYS A 57 -5.46 -29.64 -44.97
C CYS A 57 -4.04 -29.82 -44.40
N ALA A 58 -3.81 -30.89 -43.64
CA ALA A 58 -2.50 -31.19 -43.05
C ALA A 58 -1.43 -31.41 -44.14
N ALA A 59 -1.75 -32.21 -45.17
CA ALA A 59 -0.83 -32.46 -46.28
C ALA A 59 -0.47 -31.18 -47.05
N ASP A 60 -1.40 -30.23 -47.16
CA ASP A 60 -1.12 -28.93 -47.81
C ASP A 60 -0.22 -28.02 -46.97
N ILE A 61 -0.45 -27.98 -45.66
CA ILE A 61 0.40 -27.23 -44.71
C ILE A 61 1.82 -27.78 -44.76
N ASP A 62 1.99 -29.10 -44.71
CA ASP A 62 3.31 -29.75 -44.76
C ASP A 62 4.03 -29.47 -46.09
N ARG A 63 3.32 -29.59 -47.22
CA ARG A 63 3.88 -29.25 -48.55
C ARG A 63 4.28 -27.78 -48.64
N SER A 64 3.48 -26.88 -48.06
CA SER A 64 3.75 -25.44 -48.09
C SER A 64 4.96 -25.11 -47.22
N ALA A 65 5.02 -25.66 -46.01
CA ALA A 65 6.16 -25.52 -45.11
C ALA A 65 7.47 -26.02 -45.75
N ALA A 66 7.46 -27.19 -46.40
CA ALA A 66 8.63 -27.74 -47.08
C ALA A 66 9.14 -26.87 -48.24
N LYS A 67 8.25 -26.07 -48.85
CA LYS A 67 8.59 -25.16 -49.95
C LYS A 67 8.86 -23.72 -49.49
N GLY A 68 8.77 -23.43 -48.18
CA GLY A 68 8.77 -22.06 -47.66
C GLY A 68 7.60 -21.21 -48.18
N ALA A 69 6.53 -21.84 -48.66
CA ALA A 69 5.34 -21.20 -49.19
C ALA A 69 4.29 -20.99 -48.09
N ARG A 70 3.40 -20.01 -48.29
CA ARG A 70 2.22 -19.85 -47.42
C ARG A 70 1.20 -20.96 -47.74
N PRO A 71 0.59 -21.60 -46.73
CA PRO A 71 -0.48 -22.57 -46.97
C PRO A 71 -1.67 -21.91 -47.66
N ALA A 72 -2.50 -22.70 -48.35
CA ALA A 72 -3.70 -22.20 -49.01
C ALA A 72 -4.77 -21.67 -48.03
N PHE A 73 -4.58 -21.92 -46.73
CA PHE A 73 -5.44 -21.48 -45.64
C PHE A 73 -4.91 -20.21 -44.98
N ARG A 74 -5.80 -19.26 -44.67
CA ARG A 74 -5.42 -17.98 -44.07
C ARG A 74 -5.22 -18.12 -42.55
N PRO A 75 -4.06 -17.75 -41.98
CA PRO A 75 -3.90 -17.66 -40.54
C PRO A 75 -4.69 -16.48 -40.00
N VAL A 76 -5.41 -16.72 -38.91
CA VAL A 76 -6.23 -15.73 -38.20
C VAL A 76 -5.74 -15.45 -36.79
N ALA A 77 -4.95 -16.35 -36.21
CA ALA A 77 -4.20 -16.12 -34.98
C ALA A 77 -2.87 -16.86 -35.04
N VAL A 78 -1.83 -16.26 -34.45
CA VAL A 78 -0.51 -16.86 -34.23
C VAL A 78 -0.39 -17.19 -32.75
N GLY A 79 0.20 -18.34 -32.43
CA GLY A 79 0.23 -18.93 -31.10
C GLY A 79 -0.91 -19.92 -30.87
N ILE A 80 -0.60 -21.03 -30.19
CA ILE A 80 -1.62 -21.99 -29.75
C ILE A 80 -2.46 -21.31 -28.65
N PRO A 81 -3.80 -21.25 -28.79
CA PRO A 81 -4.64 -20.63 -27.77
C PRO A 81 -4.43 -21.27 -26.38
N PRO A 82 -4.20 -20.48 -25.31
CA PRO A 82 -3.87 -20.99 -23.98
C PRO A 82 -4.86 -22.02 -23.44
N GLN A 83 -6.16 -21.80 -23.67
CA GLN A 83 -7.24 -22.70 -23.26
C GLN A 83 -7.17 -24.08 -23.93
N ILE A 84 -6.75 -24.14 -25.20
CA ILE A 84 -6.57 -25.42 -25.90
C ILE A 84 -5.36 -26.14 -25.34
N LEU A 85 -4.26 -25.40 -25.12
CA LEU A 85 -3.04 -25.95 -24.57
C LEU A 85 -3.25 -26.49 -23.14
N VAL A 86 -3.98 -25.76 -22.30
CA VAL A 86 -4.37 -26.20 -20.96
C VAL A 86 -5.14 -27.52 -21.03
N ARG A 87 -6.12 -27.66 -21.93
CA ARG A 87 -6.85 -28.92 -22.09
C ARG A 87 -5.96 -30.04 -22.61
N ALA A 88 -5.22 -29.79 -23.69
CA ALA A 88 -4.35 -30.79 -24.31
C ALA A 88 -3.27 -31.33 -23.34
N VAL A 89 -2.73 -30.47 -22.48
CA VAL A 89 -1.64 -30.83 -21.56
C VAL A 89 -2.18 -31.32 -20.21
N LEU A 90 -3.14 -30.60 -19.62
CA LEU A 90 -3.50 -30.73 -18.21
C LEU A 90 -4.83 -31.45 -17.97
N ARG A 91 -5.73 -31.48 -18.96
CA ARG A 91 -7.10 -32.05 -18.85
C ARG A 91 -7.56 -32.71 -20.15
N PRO A 92 -6.81 -33.71 -20.68
CA PRO A 92 -7.12 -34.31 -21.97
C PRO A 92 -8.50 -34.99 -21.99
N GLU A 93 -9.00 -35.43 -20.82
CA GLU A 93 -10.34 -35.99 -20.64
C GLU A 93 -11.49 -34.96 -20.82
N GLU A 94 -11.23 -33.66 -20.66
CA GLU A 94 -12.22 -32.58 -20.83
C GLU A 94 -12.26 -32.01 -22.27
N ALA A 95 -11.74 -32.75 -23.25
CA ALA A 95 -11.60 -32.30 -24.64
C ALA A 95 -12.93 -31.95 -25.35
N GLY A 96 -14.07 -32.43 -24.85
CA GLY A 96 -15.38 -32.28 -25.51
C GLY A 96 -16.04 -30.89 -25.44
N GLU A 97 -15.64 -30.01 -24.51
CA GLU A 97 -16.37 -28.75 -24.23
C GLU A 97 -15.73 -27.49 -24.84
N ALA A 98 -14.68 -27.61 -25.65
CA ALA A 98 -13.82 -26.48 -26.04
C ALA A 98 -14.24 -25.76 -27.34
N GLY A 99 -15.26 -26.24 -28.04
CA GLY A 99 -15.60 -25.78 -29.39
C GLY A 99 -14.65 -26.28 -30.50
N TYR A 100 -13.67 -27.11 -30.16
CA TYR A 100 -12.78 -27.82 -31.10
C TYR A 100 -13.14 -29.30 -31.19
N ALA A 101 -12.81 -29.94 -32.31
CA ALA A 101 -13.03 -31.37 -32.49
C ALA A 101 -12.17 -32.16 -31.46
N PRO A 102 -12.75 -33.11 -30.70
CA PRO A 102 -12.01 -33.91 -29.72
C PRO A 102 -10.76 -34.58 -30.30
N GLU A 103 -10.81 -34.96 -31.58
CA GLU A 103 -9.72 -35.57 -32.32
C GLU A 103 -8.51 -34.62 -32.48
N GLN A 104 -8.75 -33.31 -32.67
CA GLN A 104 -7.69 -32.31 -32.76
C GLN A 104 -6.99 -32.11 -31.42
N ILE A 105 -7.75 -32.04 -30.32
CA ILE A 105 -7.19 -31.91 -28.97
C ILE A 105 -6.45 -33.19 -28.58
N ALA A 106 -6.98 -34.37 -28.90
CA ALA A 106 -6.33 -35.65 -28.65
C ALA A 106 -5.03 -35.80 -29.46
N ALA A 107 -5.02 -35.35 -30.72
CA ALA A 107 -3.82 -35.33 -31.55
C ALA A 107 -2.75 -34.40 -30.98
N LEU A 108 -3.12 -33.17 -30.59
CA LEU A 108 -2.20 -32.24 -29.92
C LEU A 108 -1.66 -32.81 -28.61
N SER A 109 -2.55 -33.38 -27.77
CA SER A 109 -2.15 -33.99 -26.51
C SER A 109 -1.12 -35.09 -26.74
N ARG A 110 -1.33 -35.97 -27.73
CA ARG A 110 -0.38 -37.01 -28.13
C ARG A 110 0.94 -36.41 -28.60
N MET A 111 0.90 -35.42 -29.51
CA MET A 111 2.10 -34.74 -30.02
C MET A 111 2.97 -34.16 -28.90
N ILE A 112 2.34 -33.51 -27.91
CA ILE A 112 3.01 -32.96 -26.73
C ILE A 112 3.58 -34.10 -25.88
N ARG A 113 2.76 -35.07 -25.50
CA ARG A 113 3.15 -36.18 -24.61
C ARG A 113 4.34 -36.97 -25.16
N ASP A 114 4.35 -37.28 -26.45
CA ASP A 114 5.41 -38.03 -27.11
C ASP A 114 6.77 -37.31 -27.08
N ARG A 115 6.77 -35.99 -26.87
CA ARG A 115 7.98 -35.16 -26.88
C ARG A 115 8.44 -34.74 -25.49
N LEU A 116 7.58 -34.88 -24.48
CA LEU A 116 7.91 -34.57 -23.10
C LEU A 116 8.68 -35.73 -22.43
N PRO A 117 9.70 -35.43 -21.60
CA PRO A 117 10.38 -36.47 -20.82
C PRO A 117 9.45 -37.03 -19.72
N GLU A 118 9.79 -38.23 -19.23
CA GLU A 118 9.01 -38.90 -18.20
C GLU A 118 8.86 -38.04 -16.92
N GLY A 119 7.62 -37.88 -16.46
CA GLY A 119 7.30 -37.05 -15.28
C GLY A 119 7.20 -35.53 -15.55
N ALA A 120 7.42 -35.05 -16.78
CA ALA A 120 7.22 -33.65 -17.14
C ALA A 120 5.75 -33.20 -17.00
N LEU A 121 4.78 -34.07 -17.33
CA LEU A 121 3.36 -33.75 -17.15
C LEU A 121 3.00 -33.55 -15.68
N ALA A 122 3.52 -34.39 -14.78
CA ALA A 122 3.34 -34.22 -13.34
C ALA A 122 3.91 -32.87 -12.87
N TYR A 123 5.04 -32.45 -13.44
CA TYR A 123 5.63 -31.13 -13.20
C TYR A 123 4.73 -29.99 -13.68
N LEU A 124 4.26 -30.02 -14.94
CA LEU A 124 3.35 -29.02 -15.51
C LEU A 124 2.00 -28.95 -14.76
N ASN A 125 1.63 -30.04 -14.07
CA ASN A 125 0.42 -30.10 -13.27
C ASN A 125 0.53 -29.45 -11.87
N ARG A 126 1.70 -28.95 -11.46
CA ARG A 126 1.92 -28.38 -10.12
C ARG A 126 1.10 -27.10 -9.86
N PRO A 127 0.28 -27.04 -8.78
CA PRO A 127 -0.42 -25.83 -8.38
C PRO A 127 0.49 -24.62 -8.12
N VAL A 128 1.68 -24.84 -7.56
CA VAL A 128 2.68 -23.79 -7.29
C VAL A 128 3.14 -23.10 -8.59
N LEU A 129 3.09 -23.80 -9.73
CA LEU A 129 3.37 -23.25 -11.05
C LEU A 129 2.10 -22.69 -11.75
N ARG A 130 0.92 -23.13 -11.31
CA ARG A 130 -0.40 -22.72 -11.81
C ARG A 130 -1.00 -21.57 -10.98
N LEU A 131 -0.51 -20.35 -11.16
CA LEU A 131 -1.21 -19.14 -10.70
C LEU A 131 -1.16 -18.05 -11.79
N THR A 132 -2.35 -17.70 -12.29
CA THR A 132 -2.80 -16.56 -13.13
C THR A 132 -1.89 -16.03 -14.24
N GLU A 133 -2.44 -15.97 -15.46
CA GLU A 133 -1.82 -15.64 -16.75
C GLU A 133 -1.08 -14.29 -16.83
N GLU A 134 -1.30 -13.35 -15.90
CA GLU A 134 -0.83 -11.97 -16.05
C GLU A 134 0.65 -11.72 -15.68
N ARG A 135 1.33 -12.65 -14.99
CA ARG A 135 2.69 -12.40 -14.46
C ARG A 135 3.74 -13.51 -14.67
N ARG A 136 3.44 -14.59 -15.41
CA ARG A 136 4.33 -15.77 -15.52
C ARG A 136 4.49 -16.29 -16.95
N ALA A 137 5.51 -17.12 -17.17
CA ALA A 137 5.80 -17.76 -18.47
C ALA A 137 4.57 -18.55 -18.96
N PRO A 138 4.02 -18.21 -20.14
CA PRO A 138 2.93 -18.94 -20.80
C PRO A 138 3.13 -20.47 -20.73
N LEU A 139 2.04 -21.24 -20.59
CA LEU A 139 2.11 -22.70 -20.59
C LEU A 139 2.85 -23.23 -21.83
N ILE A 140 2.74 -22.53 -22.97
CA ILE A 140 3.47 -22.87 -24.19
C ILE A 140 4.98 -22.77 -24.02
N ASP A 141 5.49 -21.78 -23.28
CA ASP A 141 6.92 -21.65 -23.00
C ASP A 141 7.42 -22.80 -22.13
N GLN A 142 6.59 -23.26 -21.19
CA GLN A 142 6.91 -24.40 -20.32
C GLN A 142 6.94 -25.71 -21.10
N VAL A 143 5.96 -25.92 -21.98
CA VAL A 143 5.90 -27.08 -22.88
C VAL A 143 7.08 -27.05 -23.85
N ASN A 144 7.39 -25.89 -24.44
CA ASN A 144 8.52 -25.72 -25.36
C ASN A 144 9.83 -25.99 -24.64
N PHE A 145 10.04 -25.40 -23.48
CA PHE A 145 11.22 -25.64 -22.66
C PHE A 145 11.43 -27.13 -22.38
N LEU A 146 10.38 -27.88 -22.04
CA LEU A 146 10.48 -29.32 -21.75
C LEU A 146 10.48 -30.23 -22.98
N SER A 147 10.19 -29.70 -24.18
CA SER A 147 10.10 -30.49 -25.42
C SER A 147 11.23 -30.23 -26.42
N CYS A 148 12.06 -29.21 -26.22
CA CYS A 148 13.24 -28.92 -27.04
C CYS A 148 14.55 -28.99 -26.22
N GLY A 149 15.69 -28.99 -26.91
CA GLY A 149 17.03 -29.05 -26.29
C GLY A 149 17.31 -30.36 -25.55
N ASP A 150 18.14 -30.30 -24.50
CA ASP A 150 18.38 -31.45 -23.61
C ASP A 150 17.23 -31.58 -22.61
N ARG A 151 16.15 -32.21 -23.08
CA ARG A 151 14.88 -32.38 -22.33
C ARG A 151 15.08 -32.98 -20.94
N GLU A 152 15.99 -33.95 -20.80
CA GLU A 152 16.27 -34.60 -19.53
C GLU A 152 16.98 -33.62 -18.57
N ALA A 153 18.03 -32.94 -19.03
CA ALA A 153 18.75 -31.95 -18.24
C ALA A 153 17.83 -30.80 -17.81
N ARG A 154 16.91 -30.37 -18.69
CA ARG A 154 15.91 -29.34 -18.41
C ARG A 154 14.90 -29.75 -17.35
N LEU A 155 14.35 -30.96 -17.42
CA LEU A 155 13.48 -31.48 -16.36
C LEU A 155 14.26 -31.64 -15.04
N GLN A 156 15.50 -32.13 -15.11
CA GLN A 156 16.37 -32.26 -13.93
C GLN A 156 16.65 -30.91 -13.28
N ALA A 157 16.96 -29.87 -14.05
CA ALA A 157 17.19 -28.52 -13.54
C ALA A 157 15.95 -27.98 -12.81
N LEU A 158 14.76 -28.14 -13.41
CA LEU A 158 13.50 -27.71 -12.79
C LEU A 158 13.15 -28.49 -11.51
N ARG A 159 13.64 -29.72 -11.35
CA ARG A 159 13.52 -30.51 -10.11
C ARG A 159 14.56 -30.10 -9.07
N ALA A 160 15.79 -29.83 -9.49
CA ALA A 160 16.92 -29.53 -8.62
C ALA A 160 16.89 -28.11 -8.06
N VAL A 161 16.45 -27.13 -8.86
CA VAL A 161 16.39 -25.71 -8.49
C VAL A 161 15.01 -25.09 -8.76
N PRO A 162 13.93 -25.63 -8.16
CA PRO A 162 12.56 -25.20 -8.44
C PRO A 162 12.25 -23.73 -8.11
N LEU A 163 12.95 -23.08 -7.16
CA LEU A 163 12.72 -21.66 -6.89
C LEU A 163 13.20 -20.77 -8.05
N HIS A 164 14.06 -21.30 -8.92
CA HIS A 164 14.52 -20.64 -10.14
C HIS A 164 13.74 -21.03 -11.39
N ALA A 165 12.68 -21.86 -11.29
CA ALA A 165 11.93 -22.34 -12.44
C ALA A 165 11.48 -21.19 -13.37
N GLY A 166 10.95 -20.10 -12.81
CA GLY A 166 10.53 -18.93 -13.61
C GLY A 166 11.67 -18.21 -14.34
N LEU A 167 12.91 -18.25 -13.83
CA LEU A 167 14.08 -17.71 -14.52
C LEU A 167 14.59 -18.69 -15.57
N ILE A 168 14.71 -19.96 -15.23
CA ILE A 168 15.11 -21.03 -16.15
C ILE A 168 14.22 -21.03 -17.41
N LEU A 169 12.92 -20.84 -17.20
CA LEU A 169 11.94 -20.80 -18.28
C LEU A 169 12.04 -19.54 -19.16
N ARG A 170 12.60 -18.42 -18.69
CA ARG A 170 12.56 -17.14 -19.43
C ARG A 170 13.92 -16.61 -19.87
N ASP A 171 14.98 -16.95 -19.14
CA ASP A 171 16.32 -16.42 -19.36
C ASP A 171 17.17 -17.41 -20.19
N PRO A 172 17.56 -17.05 -21.43
CA PRO A 172 18.38 -17.91 -22.29
C PRO A 172 19.68 -18.37 -21.64
N ALA A 173 20.32 -17.55 -20.78
CA ALA A 173 21.58 -17.91 -20.15
C ALA A 173 21.45 -19.14 -19.24
N PHE A 174 20.31 -19.32 -18.57
CA PHE A 174 20.04 -20.54 -17.83
C PHE A 174 19.85 -21.73 -18.77
N ARG A 175 19.12 -21.54 -19.88
CA ARG A 175 18.85 -22.62 -20.85
C ARG A 175 20.14 -23.14 -21.47
N ASP A 176 21.01 -22.24 -21.90
CA ASP A 176 22.28 -22.59 -22.54
C ASP A 176 23.16 -23.40 -21.59
N LEU A 177 23.26 -22.99 -20.32
CA LEU A 177 24.01 -23.74 -19.30
C LEU A 177 23.39 -25.12 -19.05
N ILE A 178 22.06 -25.23 -18.98
CA ILE A 178 21.37 -26.50 -18.77
C ILE A 178 21.61 -27.46 -19.94
N ASP A 179 21.47 -26.98 -21.17
CA ASP A 179 21.67 -27.78 -22.39
C ASP A 179 23.14 -28.23 -22.52
N GLN A 180 24.08 -27.44 -22.01
CA GLN A 180 25.49 -27.80 -21.91
C GLN A 180 25.82 -28.67 -20.67
N ARG A 181 24.82 -28.99 -19.84
CA ARG A 181 24.95 -29.67 -18.54
C ARG A 181 25.97 -28.99 -17.61
N ALA A 182 26.11 -27.67 -17.73
CA ALA A 182 27.02 -26.86 -16.94
C ALA A 182 26.39 -26.49 -15.57
N PRO A 183 27.21 -26.25 -14.53
CA PRO A 183 26.70 -25.86 -13.21
C PRO A 183 25.94 -24.52 -13.23
N LEU A 184 24.73 -24.48 -12.66
CA LEU A 184 23.92 -23.26 -12.56
C LEU A 184 24.32 -22.36 -11.37
N THR A 185 25.07 -22.91 -10.41
CA THR A 185 25.46 -22.22 -9.16
C THR A 185 26.10 -20.84 -9.39
N PRO A 186 27.06 -20.66 -10.32
CA PRO A 186 27.67 -19.35 -10.55
C PRO A 186 26.66 -18.29 -11.00
N LEU A 187 25.79 -18.65 -11.95
CA LEU A 187 24.76 -17.74 -12.47
C LEU A 187 23.71 -17.41 -11.40
N ILE A 188 23.31 -18.39 -10.57
CA ILE A 188 22.41 -18.15 -9.44
C ILE A 188 23.04 -17.21 -8.42
N ALA A 189 24.32 -17.41 -8.08
CA ALA A 189 25.03 -16.58 -7.12
C ALA A 189 25.17 -15.13 -7.62
N GLU A 190 25.51 -14.95 -8.90
CA GLU A 190 25.58 -13.65 -9.56
C GLU A 190 24.22 -12.93 -9.53
N ARG A 191 23.16 -13.58 -10.02
CA ARG A 191 21.82 -12.97 -10.08
C ARG A 191 21.20 -12.73 -8.71
N GLY A 192 21.52 -13.56 -7.72
CA GLY A 192 21.09 -13.39 -6.34
C GLY A 192 21.93 -12.38 -5.53
N GLY A 193 23.06 -11.93 -6.08
CA GLY A 193 24.06 -11.15 -5.35
C GLY A 193 24.47 -11.85 -4.06
N LEU A 194 24.84 -13.14 -4.15
CA LEU A 194 25.18 -14.00 -3.02
C LEU A 194 26.70 -14.19 -2.94
N ALA A 195 27.27 -13.93 -1.77
CA ALA A 195 28.63 -14.33 -1.45
C ALA A 195 28.74 -15.87 -1.37
N PRO A 196 29.94 -16.48 -1.48
CA PRO A 196 30.09 -17.93 -1.47
C PRO A 196 29.48 -18.63 -0.26
N ALA A 197 29.55 -18.03 0.93
CA ALA A 197 28.94 -18.57 2.14
C ALA A 197 27.40 -18.44 2.15
N GLU A 198 26.85 -17.39 1.54
CA GLU A 198 25.40 -17.20 1.34
C GLU A 198 24.87 -18.19 0.31
N MET A 199 25.61 -18.42 -0.78
CA MET A 199 25.22 -19.39 -1.80
C MET A 199 25.15 -20.82 -1.25
N ARG A 200 26.06 -21.21 -0.35
CA ARG A 200 25.97 -22.51 0.34
C ARG A 200 24.70 -22.65 1.18
N ARG A 201 24.34 -21.62 1.95
CA ARG A 201 23.09 -21.58 2.73
C ARG A 201 21.86 -21.61 1.82
N TYR A 202 21.90 -20.86 0.73
CA TYR A 202 20.85 -20.83 -0.29
C TYR A 202 20.65 -22.19 -0.94
N ALA A 203 21.73 -22.85 -1.40
CA ALA A 203 21.67 -24.17 -2.01
C ALA A 203 21.09 -25.24 -1.07
N GLN A 204 21.37 -25.14 0.24
CA GLN A 204 20.74 -26.00 1.23
C GLN A 204 19.23 -25.76 1.32
N LEU A 205 18.80 -24.50 1.39
CA LEU A 205 17.37 -24.14 1.38
C LEU A 205 16.67 -24.62 0.09
N GLU A 206 17.31 -24.41 -1.06
CA GLU A 206 16.83 -24.86 -2.37
C GLU A 206 16.62 -26.38 -2.39
N ALA A 207 17.62 -27.15 -1.93
CA ALA A 207 17.53 -28.61 -1.86
C ALA A 207 16.39 -29.08 -0.94
N ARG A 208 16.14 -28.38 0.17
CA ARG A 208 15.01 -28.67 1.07
C ARG A 208 13.67 -28.37 0.41
N MET A 209 13.55 -27.24 -0.27
CA MET A 209 12.35 -26.89 -1.03
C MET A 209 12.12 -27.85 -2.20
N ALA A 210 13.17 -28.27 -2.89
CA ALA A 210 13.13 -29.29 -3.92
C ALA A 210 12.61 -30.63 -3.39
N ALA A 211 13.07 -31.07 -2.21
CA ALA A 211 12.56 -32.27 -1.56
C ALA A 211 11.06 -32.17 -1.24
N THR A 212 10.61 -31.04 -0.68
CA THR A 212 9.16 -30.78 -0.43
C THR A 212 8.34 -30.84 -1.71
N LEU A 213 8.81 -30.17 -2.77
CA LEU A 213 8.12 -30.10 -4.05
C LEU A 213 8.17 -31.42 -4.83
N THR A 214 9.19 -32.26 -4.59
CA THR A 214 9.33 -33.58 -5.24
C THR A 214 8.43 -34.62 -4.57
N ARG A 215 8.33 -34.64 -3.23
CA ARG A 215 7.34 -35.51 -2.55
C ARG A 215 5.91 -35.29 -3.07
N ALA A 216 5.56 -34.02 -3.33
CA ALA A 216 4.26 -33.68 -3.93
C ALA A 216 4.08 -34.18 -5.37
N LEU A 217 5.17 -34.39 -6.14
CA LEU A 217 5.11 -34.98 -7.48
C LEU A 217 4.84 -36.48 -7.44
N ASP A 218 5.43 -37.18 -6.48
CA ASP A 218 5.36 -38.64 -6.39
C ASP A 218 4.03 -39.13 -5.79
N GLY A 219 3.04 -38.24 -5.63
CA GLY A 219 1.75 -38.54 -5.01
C GLY A 219 1.87 -38.87 -3.51
N ALA A 220 3.03 -38.66 -2.91
CA ALA A 220 3.19 -38.79 -1.47
C ALA A 220 2.32 -37.74 -0.78
N ALA A 221 1.76 -38.10 0.38
CA ALA A 221 0.92 -37.20 1.15
C ALA A 221 1.64 -35.85 1.33
N PRO A 222 0.93 -34.71 1.15
CA PRO A 222 1.50 -33.41 1.49
C PRO A 222 2.02 -33.46 2.93
N LEU A 223 3.07 -32.69 3.24
CA LEU A 223 3.71 -32.67 4.56
C LEU A 223 2.64 -32.72 5.66
N ASN A 224 2.55 -33.85 6.38
CA ASN A 224 1.46 -34.16 7.33
C ASN A 224 1.41 -33.22 8.55
N ARG A 225 2.33 -32.26 8.63
CA ARG A 225 2.17 -31.10 9.48
C ARG A 225 1.51 -30.02 8.64
N GLU A 226 0.21 -29.81 8.84
CA GLU A 226 -0.30 -28.44 8.74
C GLU A 226 0.74 -27.57 9.49
N PRO A 227 1.36 -26.56 8.84
CA PRO A 227 2.28 -25.69 9.56
C PRO A 227 1.59 -25.28 10.85
N ALA A 228 2.25 -25.45 11.99
CA ALA A 228 1.63 -25.32 13.33
C ALA A 228 0.92 -23.96 13.53
N VAL A 229 1.20 -23.01 12.63
CA VAL A 229 0.49 -21.76 12.44
C VAL A 229 -0.72 -21.97 11.51
N ARG A 230 -1.87 -22.40 12.07
CA ARG A 230 -3.16 -22.11 11.41
C ARG A 230 -3.35 -20.59 11.39
N PRO A 231 -3.54 -19.96 10.22
CA PRO A 231 -3.65 -18.51 10.12
C PRO A 231 -5.05 -18.06 10.52
N GLY A 232 -5.21 -17.62 11.76
CA GLY A 232 -6.20 -16.61 12.09
C GLY A 232 -5.71 -15.27 11.53
N GLY A 233 -6.23 -14.87 10.36
CA GLY A 233 -6.01 -13.57 9.73
C GLY A 233 -4.88 -13.53 8.70
N PHE A 234 -5.24 -13.56 7.41
CA PHE A 234 -4.45 -13.06 6.26
C PHE A 234 -3.02 -13.58 5.99
N GLY A 235 -2.61 -14.72 6.55
CA GLY A 235 -1.40 -15.43 6.13
C GLY A 235 -1.68 -16.41 5.00
N VAL A 236 -1.41 -16.06 3.74
CA VAL A 236 -1.35 -17.03 2.64
C VAL A 236 -0.21 -18.02 2.98
N PRO A 237 -0.47 -19.34 3.09
CA PRO A 237 0.59 -20.33 3.29
C PRO A 237 1.70 -20.10 2.28
N LEU A 238 2.98 -20.18 2.66
CA LEU A 238 4.11 -19.93 1.76
C LEU A 238 4.00 -20.72 0.44
N LEU A 239 3.39 -21.91 0.49
CA LEU A 239 3.12 -22.79 -0.66
C LEU A 239 1.96 -22.35 -1.58
N ARG A 240 1.22 -21.30 -1.19
CA ARG A 240 0.21 -20.62 -2.02
C ARG A 240 0.72 -19.30 -2.59
N VAL A 241 1.94 -18.90 -2.23
CA VAL A 241 2.63 -17.73 -2.81
C VAL A 241 3.38 -18.17 -4.06
N ASP A 242 3.64 -17.24 -4.97
CA ASP A 242 4.41 -17.53 -6.18
C ASP A 242 5.87 -17.90 -5.90
N ALA A 243 6.44 -18.73 -6.78
CA ALA A 243 7.80 -19.23 -6.64
C ALA A 243 8.86 -18.11 -6.64
N GLU A 244 8.60 -16.97 -7.29
CA GLU A 244 9.53 -15.83 -7.30
C GLU A 244 9.57 -15.15 -5.94
N THR A 245 8.42 -14.93 -5.31
CA THR A 245 8.34 -14.41 -3.94
C THR A 245 9.02 -15.37 -2.96
N VAL A 246 8.81 -16.69 -3.10
CA VAL A 246 9.50 -17.69 -2.27
C VAL A 246 11.01 -17.65 -2.50
N ARG A 247 11.46 -17.55 -3.75
CA ARG A 247 12.87 -17.36 -4.11
C ARG A 247 13.45 -16.12 -3.46
N ASP A 248 12.77 -14.98 -3.56
CA ASP A 248 13.25 -13.71 -3.01
C ASP A 248 13.34 -13.76 -1.48
N ILE A 249 12.39 -14.44 -0.82
CA ILE A 249 12.46 -14.73 0.62
C ILE A 249 13.65 -15.66 0.93
N ALA A 250 13.88 -16.71 0.14
CA ALA A 250 15.00 -17.62 0.33
C ALA A 250 16.36 -16.93 0.12
N LEU A 251 16.48 -16.05 -0.86
CA LEU A 251 17.67 -15.22 -1.07
C LEU A 251 17.94 -14.31 0.13
N LYS A 252 16.91 -13.58 0.63
CA LYS A 252 17.03 -12.76 1.84
C LYS A 252 17.39 -13.60 3.07
N THR A 253 16.80 -14.80 3.19
CA THR A 253 17.05 -15.74 4.28
C THR A 253 18.51 -16.17 4.27
N ALA A 254 19.03 -16.59 3.12
CA ALA A 254 20.42 -17.05 2.96
C ALA A 254 21.46 -15.98 3.35
N LYS A 255 21.15 -14.70 3.13
CA LYS A 255 22.00 -13.57 3.55
C LYS A 255 22.02 -13.37 5.08
N ARG A 256 20.93 -13.72 5.76
CA ARG A 256 20.71 -13.38 7.18
C ARG A 256 20.95 -14.52 8.16
N VAL A 257 20.54 -15.73 7.81
CA VAL A 257 20.55 -16.90 8.70
C VAL A 257 21.99 -17.38 8.94
N ARG A 258 22.37 -17.73 10.17
CA ARG A 258 23.72 -18.32 10.38
C ARG A 258 23.81 -19.72 9.78
N ALA A 259 25.03 -20.22 9.59
CA ALA A 259 25.25 -21.56 9.00
C ALA A 259 24.65 -22.69 9.86
N ASP A 260 24.75 -22.60 11.19
CA ASP A 260 24.16 -23.52 12.17
C ASP A 260 22.62 -23.45 12.23
N GLN A 261 22.04 -22.39 11.68
CA GLN A 261 20.61 -22.13 11.71
C GLN A 261 19.89 -22.60 10.44
N VAL A 262 20.62 -23.03 9.40
CA VAL A 262 20.02 -23.57 8.19
C VAL A 262 19.39 -24.94 8.49
N PRO A 263 18.09 -25.12 8.23
CA PRO A 263 17.40 -26.35 8.60
C PRO A 263 17.88 -27.58 7.84
N THR A 264 17.90 -28.71 8.54
CA THR A 264 18.25 -30.02 7.97
C THR A 264 17.04 -30.75 7.39
N SER A 265 15.82 -30.40 7.83
CA SER A 265 14.56 -30.97 7.33
C SER A 265 13.86 -30.03 6.34
N PRO A 266 13.09 -30.55 5.38
CA PRO A 266 12.23 -29.75 4.50
C PRO A 266 11.16 -28.95 5.25
N GLU A 267 10.59 -29.51 6.31
CA GLU A 267 9.53 -28.90 7.12
C GLU A 267 10.05 -27.65 7.85
N ASP A 268 11.20 -27.76 8.51
CA ASP A 268 11.82 -26.64 9.23
C ASP A 268 12.32 -25.54 8.26
N ALA A 269 12.67 -25.89 7.01
CA ALA A 269 13.00 -24.91 5.98
C ALA A 269 11.80 -24.05 5.58
N VAL A 270 10.61 -24.66 5.45
CA VAL A 270 9.37 -23.92 5.20
C VAL A 270 9.03 -23.00 6.37
N ASP A 271 9.22 -23.47 7.61
CA ASP A 271 9.00 -22.65 8.81
C ASP A 271 9.98 -21.46 8.89
N LEU A 272 11.26 -21.66 8.55
CA LEU A 272 12.24 -20.57 8.47
C LEU A 272 11.84 -19.52 7.43
N LEU A 273 11.49 -19.93 6.21
CA LEU A 273 11.06 -18.99 5.18
C LEU A 273 9.78 -18.24 5.59
N THR A 274 8.85 -18.94 6.24
CA THR A 274 7.64 -18.34 6.81
C THR A 274 7.98 -17.31 7.88
N TYR A 275 8.91 -17.62 8.79
CA TYR A 275 9.41 -16.68 9.79
C TYR A 275 10.02 -15.42 9.14
N VAL A 276 10.87 -15.58 8.12
CA VAL A 276 11.50 -14.43 7.45
C VAL A 276 10.47 -13.58 6.72
N SER A 277 9.52 -14.22 6.04
CA SER A 277 8.40 -13.52 5.39
C SER A 277 7.59 -12.70 6.39
N GLU A 278 7.28 -13.29 7.55
CA GLU A 278 6.51 -12.63 8.61
C GLU A 278 7.29 -11.49 9.25
N ALA A 279 8.58 -11.68 9.50
CA ALA A 279 9.46 -10.64 10.01
C ALA A 279 9.54 -9.45 9.03
N GLU A 280 9.64 -9.70 7.72
CA GLU A 280 9.62 -8.66 6.70
C GLU A 280 8.27 -7.94 6.64
N ARG A 281 7.15 -8.67 6.77
CA ARG A 281 5.82 -8.08 6.81
C ARG A 281 5.67 -7.14 8.01
N LEU A 282 6.00 -7.62 9.21
CA LEU A 282 5.95 -6.81 10.43
C LEU A 282 6.90 -5.61 10.36
N ARG A 283 8.11 -5.80 9.81
CA ARG A 283 9.07 -4.71 9.55
C ARG A 283 8.44 -3.62 8.69
N SER A 284 7.79 -4.00 7.60
CA SER A 284 7.13 -3.06 6.68
C SER A 284 5.91 -2.38 7.31
N VAL A 285 5.01 -3.14 7.91
CA VAL A 285 3.74 -2.63 8.48
C VAL A 285 4.03 -1.67 9.64
N LEU A 286 5.01 -2.00 10.48
CA LEU A 286 5.37 -1.19 11.65
C LEU A 286 6.46 -0.16 11.34
N SER A 287 6.95 -0.09 10.10
CA SER A 287 8.08 0.77 9.70
C SER A 287 9.31 0.61 10.60
N LEU A 288 9.57 -0.62 11.07
CA LEU A 288 10.68 -0.93 11.95
C LEU A 288 11.98 -1.13 11.16
N GLY A 289 13.09 -0.96 11.87
CA GLY A 289 14.41 -1.37 11.39
C GLY A 289 14.60 -2.90 11.31
N GLU A 290 15.74 -3.34 10.78
CA GLU A 290 16.11 -4.76 10.71
C GLU A 290 16.65 -5.30 12.05
N GLY A 291 17.28 -4.45 12.87
CA GLY A 291 17.95 -4.83 14.11
C GLY A 291 17.11 -5.68 15.07
N PRO A 292 15.85 -5.33 15.39
CA PRO A 292 14.99 -6.14 16.27
C PRO A 292 14.83 -7.57 15.78
N PHE A 293 14.55 -7.73 14.48
CA PHE A 293 14.31 -9.03 13.85
C PHE A 293 15.60 -9.84 13.73
N ARG A 294 16.73 -9.18 13.43
CA ARG A 294 18.05 -9.83 13.41
C ARG A 294 18.43 -10.37 14.79
N ARG A 295 18.19 -9.60 15.86
CA ARG A 295 18.42 -10.04 17.25
C ARG A 295 17.46 -11.14 17.70
N HIS A 296 16.22 -11.12 17.23
CA HIS A 296 15.27 -12.19 17.51
C HIS A 296 15.69 -13.48 16.78
N MET A 297 16.01 -13.36 15.49
CA MET A 297 16.49 -14.47 14.66
C MET A 297 17.77 -15.10 15.21
N SER A 298 18.72 -14.30 15.70
CA SER A 298 19.98 -14.82 16.25
C SER A 298 19.81 -15.62 17.55
N ARG A 299 18.67 -15.46 18.25
CA ARG A 299 18.34 -16.22 19.47
C ARG A 299 17.58 -17.51 19.19
N VAL A 300 17.11 -17.72 17.95
CA VAL A 300 16.49 -18.98 17.57
C VAL A 300 17.58 -20.05 17.58
N PRO A 301 17.43 -21.12 18.39
CA PRO A 301 18.44 -22.17 18.46
C PRO A 301 18.60 -22.85 17.08
N PRO A 302 19.77 -23.44 16.80
CA PRO A 302 19.91 -24.39 15.70
C PRO A 302 18.77 -25.40 15.72
N ALA A 303 18.04 -25.55 14.62
CA ALA A 303 16.95 -26.50 14.57
C ALA A 303 17.53 -27.93 14.55
N ALA A 304 17.40 -28.68 15.65
CA ALA A 304 17.45 -30.13 15.55
C ALA A 304 16.23 -30.60 14.74
N ALA A 305 16.44 -31.61 13.91
CA ALA A 305 15.48 -31.99 12.87
C ALA A 305 14.09 -32.30 13.46
N GLY A 306 13.07 -31.56 13.04
CA GLY A 306 11.68 -31.83 13.40
C GLY A 306 11.20 -31.19 14.71
N GLU A 307 12.04 -30.41 15.39
CA GLU A 307 11.68 -29.70 16.63
C GLU A 307 10.85 -28.43 16.42
N GLY A 308 10.68 -27.96 15.17
CA GLY A 308 9.79 -26.83 14.86
C GLY A 308 10.22 -25.51 15.52
N ALA A 309 11.52 -25.32 15.74
CA ALA A 309 12.08 -24.12 16.39
C ALA A 309 11.68 -22.83 15.66
N TRP A 310 11.68 -22.85 14.32
CA TRP A 310 11.28 -21.70 13.50
C TRP A 310 9.78 -21.42 13.54
N GLY A 311 8.94 -22.46 13.54
CA GLY A 311 7.49 -22.32 13.72
C GLY A 311 7.16 -21.70 15.08
N SER A 312 7.79 -22.18 16.15
CA SER A 312 7.67 -21.63 17.50
C SER A 312 8.18 -20.18 17.57
N ALA A 313 9.31 -19.87 16.94
CA ALA A 313 9.85 -18.51 16.86
C ALA A 313 8.91 -17.56 16.10
N CYS A 314 8.23 -18.03 15.05
CA CYS A 314 7.25 -17.26 14.29
C CYS A 314 6.00 -16.96 15.13
N LEU A 315 5.46 -17.95 15.83
CA LEU A 315 4.35 -17.76 16.78
C LEU A 315 4.73 -16.79 17.90
N HIS A 316 5.93 -16.95 18.45
CA HIS A 316 6.46 -16.05 19.46
C HIS A 316 6.59 -14.61 18.95
N LEU A 317 7.12 -14.41 17.72
CA LEU A 317 7.23 -13.10 17.10
C LEU A 317 5.85 -12.42 16.96
N LYS A 318 4.84 -13.14 16.44
CA LYS A 318 3.46 -12.66 16.31
C LYS A 318 2.84 -12.30 17.66
N GLY A 319 3.03 -13.16 18.66
CA GLY A 319 2.51 -12.94 20.00
C GLY A 319 3.19 -11.78 20.76
N GLN A 320 4.41 -11.41 20.36
CA GLN A 320 5.12 -10.28 20.98
C GLN A 320 4.83 -8.92 20.34
N LEU A 321 4.41 -8.87 19.08
CA LEU A 321 4.14 -7.64 18.34
C LEU A 321 2.69 -7.57 17.89
N PRO A 322 1.74 -7.24 18.79
CA PRO A 322 0.38 -6.95 18.38
C PRO A 322 0.40 -5.70 17.49
N GLU A 323 0.10 -5.88 16.20
CA GLU A 323 0.40 -4.89 15.15
C GLU A 323 -0.22 -3.53 15.40
N ARG A 324 -1.51 -3.51 15.76
CA ARG A 324 -2.27 -2.27 15.94
C ARG A 324 -1.71 -1.45 17.08
N GLU A 325 -1.52 -2.07 18.23
CA GLU A 325 -1.06 -1.42 19.45
C GLU A 325 0.41 -0.98 19.32
N THR A 326 1.23 -1.80 18.65
CA THR A 326 2.63 -1.44 18.37
C THR A 326 2.71 -0.26 17.40
N SER A 327 1.87 -0.25 16.36
CA SER A 327 1.78 0.86 15.40
C SER A 327 1.30 2.15 16.08
N ASP A 328 0.28 2.08 16.93
CA ASP A 328 -0.25 3.23 17.67
C ASP A 328 0.81 3.82 18.62
N TYR A 329 1.53 2.97 19.35
CA TYR A 329 2.66 3.37 20.18
C TYR A 329 3.73 4.12 19.36
N LEU A 330 4.25 3.48 18.31
CA LEU A 330 5.34 4.03 17.50
C LEU A 330 4.94 5.32 16.79
N ARG A 331 3.70 5.39 16.30
CA ARG A 331 3.16 6.58 15.63
C ARG A 331 3.03 7.76 16.59
N ALA A 332 2.46 7.55 17.77
CA ALA A 332 2.31 8.63 18.74
C ALA A 332 3.68 9.14 19.23
N LEU A 333 4.59 8.23 19.55
CA LEU A 333 5.93 8.57 20.01
C LEU A 333 6.74 9.32 18.93
N SER A 334 6.78 8.79 17.71
CA SER A 334 7.48 9.45 16.60
C SER A 334 6.89 10.81 16.26
N THR A 335 5.56 10.95 16.33
CA THR A 335 4.87 12.22 16.11
C THR A 335 5.31 13.27 17.11
N ALA A 336 5.26 12.97 18.42
CA ALA A 336 5.67 13.91 19.46
C ALA A 336 7.15 14.29 19.34
N LEU A 337 8.04 13.33 19.08
CA LEU A 337 9.47 13.60 18.95
C LEU A 337 9.81 14.45 17.73
N VAL A 338 9.22 14.14 16.56
CA VAL A 338 9.45 14.93 15.34
C VAL A 338 8.91 16.35 15.49
N THR A 339 7.75 16.51 16.13
CA THR A 339 7.24 17.84 16.50
C THR A 339 8.22 18.55 17.42
N GLY A 340 8.73 17.90 18.46
CA GLY A 340 9.73 18.46 19.36
C GLY A 340 10.98 18.94 18.60
N LEU A 341 11.48 18.15 17.65
CA LEU A 341 12.59 18.56 16.80
C LEU A 341 12.24 19.80 15.96
N LEU A 342 11.04 19.85 15.37
CA LEU A 342 10.59 21.03 14.62
C LEU A 342 10.50 22.27 15.52
N ILE A 343 9.91 22.17 16.71
CA ILE A 343 9.84 23.29 17.67
C ILE A 343 11.24 23.73 18.09
N SER A 344 12.16 22.81 18.32
CA SER A 344 13.56 23.15 18.63
C SER A 344 14.19 23.99 17.52
N ARG A 345 13.88 23.72 16.24
CA ARG A 345 14.38 24.51 15.10
C ARG A 345 13.67 25.85 14.93
N LEU A 346 12.37 25.89 15.23
CA LEU A 346 11.58 27.11 15.20
C LEU A 346 11.98 28.07 16.33
N ARG A 347 12.34 27.55 17.50
CA ARG A 347 12.81 28.34 18.66
C ARG A 347 14.05 29.18 18.34
N ASP A 348 14.90 28.70 17.43
CA ASP A 348 16.10 29.42 16.97
C ASP A 348 15.80 30.51 15.92
N ARG A 349 14.52 30.71 15.54
CA ARG A 349 14.10 31.69 14.53
C ARG A 349 13.58 32.96 15.21
N PRO A 350 14.28 34.11 15.10
CA PRO A 350 13.89 35.34 15.78
C PRO A 350 12.54 35.90 15.29
N GLU A 351 12.09 35.52 14.10
CA GLU A 351 10.80 35.92 13.52
C GLU A 351 9.60 35.28 14.24
N LEU A 352 9.84 34.21 15.03
CA LEU A 352 8.81 33.51 15.80
C LEU A 352 8.82 33.95 17.26
N GLU A 353 7.90 34.85 17.60
CA GLU A 353 7.69 35.30 18.98
C GLU A 353 6.84 34.28 19.77
N PHE A 354 7.46 33.19 20.22
CA PHE A 354 6.78 32.13 21.01
C PHE A 354 6.07 32.68 22.25
N ASP A 355 6.60 33.72 22.89
CA ASP A 355 5.95 34.33 24.06
C ASP A 355 4.62 35.01 23.71
N ARG A 356 4.53 35.73 22.59
CA ARG A 356 3.26 36.32 22.09
C ARG A 356 2.26 35.24 21.74
N MET A 357 2.69 34.25 20.95
CA MET A 357 1.83 33.13 20.58
C MET A 357 1.36 32.34 21.80
N GLY A 358 2.23 32.16 22.80
CA GLY A 358 1.92 31.52 24.07
C GLY A 358 0.88 32.28 24.89
N ARG A 359 0.97 33.61 24.96
CA ARG A 359 -0.07 34.45 25.61
C ARG A 359 -1.41 34.36 24.91
N ALA A 360 -1.44 34.47 23.58
CA ALA A 360 -2.68 34.30 22.81
C ALA A 360 -3.26 32.89 23.02
N ALA A 361 -2.42 31.85 22.98
CA ALA A 361 -2.85 30.49 23.23
C ALA A 361 -3.43 30.29 24.64
N LEU A 362 -2.81 30.90 25.67
CA LEU A 362 -3.31 30.87 27.05
C LEU A 362 -4.67 31.57 27.16
N ALA A 363 -4.79 32.78 26.65
CA ALA A 363 -6.06 33.53 26.63
C ALA A 363 -7.18 32.70 25.96
N LEU A 364 -6.88 32.08 24.82
CA LEU A 364 -7.81 31.21 24.11
C LEU A 364 -8.23 29.98 24.91
N ARG A 365 -7.31 29.34 25.63
CA ARG A 365 -7.61 28.20 26.52
C ARG A 365 -8.47 28.59 27.72
N GLU A 366 -8.25 29.80 28.24
CA GLU A 366 -9.04 30.39 29.31
C GLU A 366 -10.37 30.99 28.82
N LYS A 367 -10.69 30.83 27.53
CA LYS A 367 -11.89 31.38 26.87
C LYS A 367 -11.96 32.92 26.95
N ALA A 368 -10.81 33.58 27.09
CA ALA A 368 -10.66 35.02 26.95
C ALA A 368 -10.41 35.41 25.48
N GLU A 369 -10.76 36.64 25.13
CA GLU A 369 -10.46 37.20 23.81
C GLU A 369 -8.97 37.60 23.76
N PRO A 370 -8.15 36.98 22.89
CA PRO A 370 -6.74 37.34 22.77
C PRO A 370 -6.59 38.70 22.09
N ASP A 371 -5.48 39.40 22.36
CA ASP A 371 -5.11 40.59 21.61
C ASP A 371 -5.02 40.25 20.11
N PRO A 372 -5.70 40.99 19.21
CA PRO A 372 -5.63 40.75 17.76
C PRO A 372 -4.20 40.70 17.21
N ALA A 373 -3.29 41.49 17.79
CA ALA A 373 -1.88 41.50 17.40
C ALA A 373 -1.19 40.17 17.74
N ASP A 374 -1.58 39.49 18.82
CA ASP A 374 -1.01 38.20 19.23
C ASP A 374 -1.76 37.02 18.57
N ALA A 375 -3.05 37.19 18.27
CA ALA A 375 -3.90 36.17 17.67
C ALA A 375 -3.55 35.88 16.21
N ALA A 376 -3.19 36.90 15.42
CA ALA A 376 -2.90 36.75 14.00
C ALA A 376 -1.64 35.89 13.72
N PRO A 377 -0.49 36.10 14.38
CA PRO A 377 0.66 35.20 14.26
C PRO A 377 0.35 33.77 14.70
N LEU A 378 -0.36 33.60 15.82
CA LEU A 378 -0.77 32.28 16.31
C LEU A 378 -1.64 31.53 15.30
N ALA A 379 -2.64 32.19 14.72
CA ALA A 379 -3.52 31.59 13.72
C ALA A 379 -2.74 31.15 12.47
N ALA A 380 -1.85 32.01 11.96
CA ALA A 380 -1.00 31.69 10.81
C ALA A 380 -0.07 30.51 11.09
N TYR A 381 0.57 30.50 12.26
CA TYR A 381 1.45 29.43 12.74
C TYR A 381 0.73 28.08 12.80
N VAL A 382 -0.40 28.02 13.50
CA VAL A 382 -1.19 26.79 13.69
C VAL A 382 -1.76 26.27 12.36
N GLN A 383 -2.17 27.19 11.48
CA GLN A 383 -2.68 26.85 10.16
C GLN A 383 -1.59 26.23 9.27
N GLU A 384 -0.39 26.83 9.18
CA GLU A 384 0.70 26.27 8.37
C GLU A 384 1.16 24.93 8.94
N LEU A 385 1.29 24.81 10.27
CA LEU A 385 1.64 23.56 10.93
C LEU A 385 0.64 22.44 10.60
N SER A 386 -0.66 22.75 10.65
CA SER A 386 -1.74 21.81 10.34
C SER A 386 -1.78 21.41 8.86
N SER A 387 -1.50 22.34 7.95
CA SER A 387 -1.47 22.08 6.50
C SER A 387 -0.22 21.31 6.07
N GLY A 388 0.89 21.51 6.79
CA GLY A 388 2.19 20.90 6.55
C GLY A 388 2.36 19.49 7.12
N ASP A 389 1.37 18.94 7.84
CA ASP A 389 1.49 17.67 8.57
C ASP A 389 2.00 16.50 7.70
N HIS A 390 1.50 16.39 6.47
CA HIS A 390 1.92 15.36 5.52
C HIS A 390 3.43 15.42 5.18
N ARG A 391 4.07 16.59 5.30
CA ARG A 391 5.52 16.77 5.07
C ARG A 391 6.34 16.19 6.21
N MET A 392 5.76 16.04 7.40
CA MET A 392 6.41 15.38 8.53
C MET A 392 6.36 13.85 8.43
N ASN A 393 5.47 13.27 7.62
CA ASN A 393 5.30 11.80 7.54
C ASN A 393 6.57 11.03 7.16
N PRO A 394 7.38 11.46 6.16
CA PRO A 394 8.65 10.80 5.88
C PRO A 394 9.62 10.85 7.07
N ILE A 395 9.65 11.97 7.81
CA ILE A 395 10.53 12.15 8.98
C ILE A 395 10.04 11.27 10.14
N ARG A 396 8.71 11.17 10.35
CA ARG A 396 8.11 10.27 11.33
C ARG A 396 8.43 8.81 11.02
N ALA A 397 8.37 8.39 9.77
CA ALA A 397 8.76 7.03 9.37
C ALA A 397 10.23 6.73 9.70
N GLU A 398 11.14 7.68 9.44
CA GLU A 398 12.55 7.54 9.84
C GLU A 398 12.74 7.52 11.35
N MET A 399 11.99 8.34 12.09
CA MET A 399 12.00 8.33 13.56
C MET A 399 11.48 7.00 14.11
N THR A 400 10.39 6.47 13.57
CA THR A 400 9.87 5.13 13.91
C THR A 400 10.93 4.05 13.66
N ARG A 401 11.63 4.13 12.52
CA ARG A 401 12.72 3.21 12.20
C ARG A 401 13.88 3.32 13.18
N LEU A 402 14.30 4.54 13.53
CA LEU A 402 15.36 4.81 14.52
C LEU A 402 15.00 4.24 15.91
N ILE A 403 13.79 4.53 16.40
CA ILE A 403 13.27 3.98 17.66
C ILE A 403 13.28 2.45 17.59
N GLY A 404 12.72 1.90 16.51
CA GLY A 404 12.69 0.47 16.24
C GLY A 404 14.07 -0.18 16.30
N GLU A 405 15.07 0.37 15.60
CA GLU A 405 16.44 -0.14 15.58
C GLU A 405 17.09 -0.23 16.97
N GLY A 406 16.74 0.68 17.88
CA GLY A 406 17.22 0.68 19.26
C GLY A 406 16.58 -0.39 20.16
N HIS A 407 15.47 -1.00 19.76
CA HIS A 407 14.75 -1.99 20.56
C HIS A 407 15.03 -3.45 20.18
N THR A 408 14.95 -4.35 21.16
CA THR A 408 14.67 -5.77 20.88
C THR A 408 13.16 -5.96 20.78
N ILE A 409 12.66 -7.02 20.14
CA ILE A 409 11.21 -7.32 20.09
C ILE A 409 10.60 -7.30 21.51
N LYS A 410 11.28 -7.95 22.47
CA LYS A 410 10.89 -7.94 23.88
C LYS A 410 10.82 -6.53 24.48
N SER A 411 11.87 -5.73 24.33
CA SER A 411 11.90 -4.38 24.92
C SER A 411 10.95 -3.41 24.21
N LEU A 412 10.62 -3.66 22.94
CA LEU A 412 9.60 -2.90 22.20
C LEU A 412 8.21 -3.15 22.80
N ARG A 413 7.86 -4.43 23.03
CA ARG A 413 6.61 -4.81 23.71
C ARG A 413 6.52 -4.21 25.11
N GLU A 414 7.58 -4.30 25.90
CA GLU A 414 7.62 -3.71 27.24
C GLU A 414 7.46 -2.17 27.21
N ALA A 415 8.06 -1.50 26.22
CA ALA A 415 7.90 -0.06 26.02
C ALA A 415 6.47 0.30 25.60
N GLN A 416 5.86 -0.46 24.70
CA GLN A 416 4.46 -0.30 24.28
C GLN A 416 3.49 -0.43 25.47
N VAL A 417 3.70 -1.42 26.36
CA VAL A 417 2.87 -1.58 27.57
C VAL A 417 3.02 -0.37 28.50
N ARG A 418 4.25 0.11 28.74
CA ARG A 418 4.50 1.31 29.56
C ARG A 418 3.98 2.59 28.93
N TRP A 419 3.98 2.68 27.60
CA TRP A 419 3.56 3.87 26.87
C TRP A 419 2.13 4.29 27.17
N HIS A 420 1.20 3.38 27.42
CA HIS A 420 -0.16 3.76 27.78
C HIS A 420 -0.21 4.64 29.05
N HIS A 421 0.62 4.34 30.04
CA HIS A 421 0.72 5.14 31.26
C HIS A 421 1.45 6.47 31.00
N VAL A 422 2.60 6.44 30.31
CA VAL A 422 3.38 7.64 29.97
C VAL A 422 2.55 8.62 29.15
N ARG A 423 1.85 8.12 28.12
CA ARG A 423 0.97 8.91 27.26
C ARG A 423 -0.14 9.56 28.05
N GLN A 424 -0.79 8.84 28.96
CA GLN A 424 -1.88 9.39 29.76
C GLN A 424 -1.38 10.55 30.64
N THR A 425 -0.21 10.38 31.29
CA THR A 425 0.42 11.45 32.08
C THR A 425 0.77 12.65 31.20
N PHE A 426 1.46 12.42 30.08
CA PHE A 426 1.84 13.48 29.15
C PHE A 426 0.64 14.20 28.54
N GLU A 427 -0.40 13.48 28.11
CA GLU A 427 -1.64 14.08 27.61
C GLU A 427 -2.31 14.94 28.69
N ASN A 428 -2.32 14.51 29.96
CA ASN A 428 -2.85 15.33 31.04
C ASN A 428 -2.02 16.59 31.32
N GLU A 429 -0.70 16.54 31.11
CA GLU A 429 0.22 17.65 31.33
C GLU A 429 0.29 18.65 30.16
N VAL A 430 -0.08 18.21 28.94
CA VAL A 430 0.19 18.96 27.71
C VAL A 430 -1.09 19.26 26.90
N MET A 431 -2.17 18.48 27.03
CA MET A 431 -3.42 18.68 26.30
C MET A 431 -4.44 19.43 27.16
N THR A 432 -4.60 20.73 26.89
CA THR A 432 -5.43 21.65 27.70
C THR A 432 -6.92 21.70 27.33
N SER A 433 -7.41 21.06 26.26
CA SER A 433 -8.84 21.07 25.95
C SER A 433 -9.43 19.67 25.71
N ARG A 434 -10.26 19.21 26.66
CA ARG A 434 -11.15 18.04 26.49
C ARG A 434 -12.55 18.42 25.98
N GLU A 435 -12.79 19.69 25.64
CA GLU A 435 -14.09 20.17 25.17
C GLU A 435 -14.29 19.90 23.67
N PRO A 436 -15.52 19.56 23.22
CA PRO A 436 -15.83 19.43 21.80
C PRO A 436 -15.68 20.77 21.07
N LEU A 437 -15.02 20.74 19.92
CA LEU A 437 -14.74 21.91 19.06
C LEU A 437 -16.05 22.43 18.44
N SER A 438 -16.19 23.74 18.27
CA SER A 438 -17.38 24.39 17.70
C SER A 438 -17.01 25.62 16.85
N TRP A 439 -17.66 25.81 15.70
CA TRP A 439 -17.41 26.94 14.81
C TRP A 439 -18.71 27.66 14.42
N SER A 440 -18.58 28.91 13.98
CA SER A 440 -19.73 29.70 13.53
C SER A 440 -20.28 29.13 12.22
N PRO A 441 -21.61 28.98 12.06
CA PRO A 441 -22.21 28.58 10.78
C PRO A 441 -22.10 29.70 9.74
N LEU A 442 -21.96 29.33 8.46
CA LEU A 442 -22.20 30.27 7.37
C LEU A 442 -23.69 30.52 7.15
N LEU A 443 -24.47 29.44 7.12
CA LEU A 443 -25.87 29.42 6.72
C LEU A 443 -26.76 28.88 7.84
N GLY A 444 -26.27 27.92 8.62
CA GLY A 444 -26.96 27.38 9.79
C GLY A 444 -27.98 26.32 9.39
N GLU A 445 -29.18 26.74 8.97
CA GLU A 445 -30.26 25.83 8.57
C GLU A 445 -31.02 26.40 7.37
N LEU A 446 -31.46 25.51 6.46
CA LEU A 446 -32.22 25.87 5.26
C LEU A 446 -33.23 24.78 4.87
N ASP A 447 -34.45 25.17 4.50
CA ASP A 447 -35.42 24.26 3.88
C ASP A 447 -35.25 24.22 2.35
N LEU A 448 -35.21 23.02 1.79
CA LEU A 448 -34.94 22.73 0.37
C LEU A 448 -36.11 21.94 -0.25
N ASP A 449 -37.32 22.48 -0.10
CA ASP A 449 -38.62 21.88 -0.44
C ASP A 449 -38.93 20.63 0.39
N GLY A 450 -38.95 20.81 1.72
CA GLY A 450 -39.28 19.74 2.66
C GLY A 450 -38.12 18.78 2.96
N VAL A 451 -36.91 19.12 2.50
CA VAL A 451 -35.64 18.56 3.01
C VAL A 451 -34.90 19.67 3.74
N ARG A 452 -34.60 19.46 5.01
CA ARG A 452 -33.93 20.41 5.88
C ARG A 452 -32.42 20.17 5.82
N ALA A 453 -31.66 21.16 5.35
CA ALA A 453 -30.21 21.15 5.41
C ALA A 453 -29.76 21.83 6.70
N VAL A 454 -29.07 21.09 7.58
CA VAL A 454 -28.55 21.57 8.85
C VAL A 454 -27.02 21.56 8.81
N GLU A 455 -26.40 22.73 8.96
CA GLU A 455 -24.96 22.87 9.03
C GLU A 455 -24.44 22.27 10.34
N LEU A 456 -23.51 21.33 10.23
CA LEU A 456 -22.89 20.68 11.38
C LEU A 456 -21.74 21.57 11.87
N THR A 457 -21.95 22.23 13.00
CA THR A 457 -21.08 23.31 13.51
C THR A 457 -20.20 22.93 14.70
N SER A 458 -20.10 21.63 15.03
CA SER A 458 -19.24 21.16 16.12
C SER A 458 -18.73 19.75 15.89
N SER A 459 -17.61 19.40 16.52
CA SER A 459 -17.09 18.03 16.52
C SER A 459 -18.08 17.06 17.16
N ALA A 460 -18.80 17.48 18.19
CA ALA A 460 -19.87 16.69 18.81
C ALA A 460 -21.04 16.43 17.84
N ALA A 461 -21.42 17.41 17.01
CA ALA A 461 -22.44 17.24 15.98
C ALA A 461 -21.96 16.29 14.88
N LEU A 462 -20.70 16.41 14.42
CA LEU A 462 -20.09 15.48 13.45
C LEU A 462 -19.99 14.05 14.00
N ASP A 463 -19.60 13.87 15.26
CA ASP A 463 -19.52 12.57 15.91
C ASP A 463 -20.89 11.94 16.14
N ARG A 464 -21.89 12.76 16.47
CA ARG A 464 -23.29 12.31 16.57
C ARG A 464 -23.79 11.85 15.20
N GLN A 465 -23.56 12.65 14.15
CA GLN A 465 -23.92 12.30 12.77
C GLN A 465 -23.26 10.98 12.34
N GLY A 466 -21.94 10.86 12.53
CA GLY A 466 -21.19 9.67 12.16
C GLY A 466 -21.64 8.40 12.89
N ARG A 467 -22.07 8.52 14.16
CA ARG A 467 -22.66 7.40 14.92
C ARG A 467 -24.04 7.00 14.40
N LEU A 468 -24.90 7.97 14.09
CA LEU A 468 -26.25 7.71 13.58
C LEU A 468 -26.20 7.06 12.19
N GLU A 469 -25.34 7.58 11.31
CA GLU A 469 -25.20 7.15 9.93
C GLU A 469 -24.18 6.01 9.73
N ARG A 470 -23.47 5.58 10.79
CA ARG A 470 -22.43 4.52 10.75
C ARG A 470 -21.35 4.76 9.68
N HIS A 471 -20.89 6.00 9.55
CA HIS A 471 -19.78 6.34 8.66
C HIS A 471 -18.89 7.45 9.22
N CYS A 472 -17.69 7.62 8.66
CA CYS A 472 -16.57 8.34 9.27
C CYS A 472 -16.67 9.88 9.24
N VAL A 473 -17.85 10.45 9.51
CA VAL A 473 -18.08 11.91 9.52
C VAL A 473 -17.41 12.60 10.72
N GLY A 474 -17.15 11.89 11.83
CA GLY A 474 -16.43 12.45 12.99
C GLY A 474 -15.00 12.94 12.67
N GLY A 475 -14.36 12.38 11.64
CA GLY A 475 -13.03 12.80 11.17
C GLY A 475 -13.02 14.15 10.43
N TYR A 476 -14.18 14.71 10.08
CA TYR A 476 -14.29 15.92 9.26
C TYR A 476 -14.06 17.20 10.07
N THR A 477 -13.93 17.08 11.40
CA THR A 477 -13.51 18.19 12.25
C THR A 477 -12.24 18.83 11.69
N GLY A 478 -11.24 18.03 11.33
CA GLY A 478 -10.00 18.56 10.75
C GLY A 478 -10.14 19.15 9.33
N VAL A 479 -11.22 18.81 8.61
CA VAL A 479 -11.52 19.33 7.26
C VAL A 479 -12.18 20.70 7.36
N VAL A 480 -13.13 20.87 8.28
CA VAL A 480 -13.77 22.17 8.53
C VAL A 480 -12.80 23.15 9.16
N MET A 481 -12.04 22.69 10.16
CA MET A 481 -11.03 23.52 10.83
C MET A 481 -9.84 23.88 9.92
N GLY A 482 -9.68 23.22 8.77
CA GLY A 482 -8.66 23.53 7.76
C GLY A 482 -8.98 24.72 6.85
N ALA A 483 -10.02 25.50 7.16
CA ALA A 483 -10.42 26.67 6.38
C ALA A 483 -9.29 27.72 6.29
N THR A 484 -9.16 28.33 5.11
CA THR A 484 -8.25 29.41 4.77
C THR A 484 -9.06 30.62 4.26
N SER A 485 -8.39 31.75 4.01
CA SER A 485 -9.03 32.92 3.39
C SER A 485 -9.50 32.66 1.95
N GLU A 486 -9.03 31.58 1.34
CA GLU A 486 -9.33 31.22 -0.05
C GLU A 486 -10.22 29.97 -0.15
N ARG A 487 -10.35 29.18 0.92
CA ARG A 487 -11.06 27.90 0.85
C ARG A 487 -11.63 27.48 2.20
N ALA A 488 -12.85 26.98 2.22
CA ALA A 488 -13.41 26.31 3.39
C ALA A 488 -14.28 25.11 2.95
N SER A 489 -14.43 24.13 3.84
CA SER A 489 -15.40 23.04 3.68
C SER A 489 -16.50 23.18 4.73
N LEU A 490 -17.75 23.07 4.30
CA LEU A 490 -18.95 23.08 5.11
C LEU A 490 -19.60 21.70 5.07
N ILE A 491 -20.05 21.19 6.21
CA ILE A 491 -20.71 19.89 6.32
C ILE A 491 -22.16 20.12 6.69
N PHE A 492 -23.09 19.53 5.94
CA PHE A 492 -24.52 19.59 6.22
C PHE A 492 -25.13 18.19 6.38
N SER A 493 -26.08 18.07 7.32
CA SER A 493 -27.03 16.96 7.40
C SER A 493 -28.26 17.30 6.57
N LEU A 494 -28.65 16.43 5.63
CA LEU A 494 -29.89 16.56 4.87
C LEU A 494 -30.97 15.70 5.53
N GLU A 495 -31.99 16.31 6.10
CA GLU A 495 -32.98 15.68 6.96
C GLU A 495 -34.40 15.81 6.40
N ARG A 496 -35.23 14.77 6.55
CA ARG A 496 -36.67 14.85 6.25
C ARG A 496 -37.47 14.04 7.27
N GLY A 497 -38.45 14.68 7.90
CA GLY A 497 -39.32 14.01 8.88
C GLY A 497 -38.56 13.36 10.05
N GLY A 498 -37.45 13.98 10.49
CA GLY A 498 -36.60 13.46 11.56
C GLY A 498 -35.63 12.35 11.16
N ARG A 499 -35.61 11.94 9.89
CA ARG A 499 -34.64 10.99 9.33
C ARG A 499 -33.56 11.72 8.54
N ILE A 500 -32.31 11.31 8.73
CA ILE A 500 -31.17 11.74 7.92
C ILE A 500 -31.24 10.99 6.57
N LEU A 501 -31.24 11.74 5.48
CA LEU A 501 -31.19 11.23 4.12
C LEU A 501 -29.75 11.03 3.67
N SER A 502 -28.90 12.03 3.94
CA SER A 502 -27.46 11.96 3.68
C SER A 502 -26.69 13.04 4.43
N THR A 503 -25.37 12.93 4.42
CA THR A 503 -24.42 13.97 4.86
C THR A 503 -23.66 14.48 3.64
N ILE A 504 -23.59 15.81 3.48
CA ILE A 504 -22.97 16.47 2.32
C ILE A 504 -21.82 17.38 2.75
N GLU A 505 -20.69 17.29 2.05
CA GLU A 505 -19.55 18.21 2.14
C GLU A 505 -19.57 19.16 0.93
N LEU A 506 -19.61 20.46 1.21
CA LEU A 506 -19.54 21.54 0.22
C LEU A 506 -18.27 22.35 0.45
N THR A 507 -17.45 22.47 -0.58
CA THR A 507 -16.22 23.28 -0.54
C THR A 507 -16.45 24.59 -1.28
N VAL A 508 -16.15 25.70 -0.62
CA VAL A 508 -16.03 27.02 -1.24
C VAL A 508 -14.58 27.29 -1.60
N THR A 509 -14.32 27.88 -2.76
CA THR A 509 -12.98 28.33 -3.16
C THR A 509 -13.06 29.71 -3.81
N GLN A 510 -12.29 30.65 -3.28
CA GLN A 510 -12.08 31.98 -3.83
C GLN A 510 -10.84 31.95 -4.72
N ASN A 511 -10.95 32.50 -5.93
CA ASN A 511 -9.84 32.53 -6.87
C ASN A 511 -8.73 33.46 -6.32
N PRO A 512 -7.46 32.99 -6.25
CA PRO A 512 -6.36 33.80 -5.74
C PRO A 512 -6.01 34.98 -6.65
N TRP A 513 -6.27 34.88 -7.96
CA TRP A 513 -5.99 35.93 -8.95
C TRP A 513 -7.17 36.88 -9.16
N ASP A 514 -8.40 36.41 -8.95
CA ASP A 514 -9.60 37.25 -8.92
C ASP A 514 -10.39 37.04 -7.63
N LYS A 515 -10.12 37.89 -6.62
CA LYS A 515 -10.83 37.88 -5.34
C LYS A 515 -12.34 38.13 -5.47
N ARG A 516 -12.85 38.49 -6.65
CA ARG A 516 -14.29 38.63 -6.96
C ARG A 516 -14.95 37.31 -7.34
N GLU A 517 -14.18 36.30 -7.72
CA GLU A 517 -14.68 34.99 -8.10
C GLU A 517 -14.72 34.04 -6.90
N ILE A 518 -15.90 33.47 -6.65
CA ILE A 518 -16.15 32.48 -5.60
C ILE A 518 -16.87 31.31 -6.27
N SER A 519 -16.36 30.10 -6.03
CA SER A 519 -16.90 28.86 -6.59
C SER A 519 -17.31 27.91 -5.47
N TRP A 520 -18.36 27.13 -5.72
CA TRP A 520 -18.91 26.14 -4.80
C TRP A 520 -18.92 24.77 -5.45
N ARG A 521 -18.47 23.76 -4.72
CA ARG A 521 -18.42 22.38 -5.19
C ARG A 521 -18.93 21.42 -4.13
N ILE A 522 -19.78 20.47 -4.53
CA ILE A 522 -20.10 19.30 -3.71
C ILE A 522 -18.88 18.38 -3.76
N SER A 523 -18.12 18.32 -2.67
CA SER A 523 -16.95 17.45 -2.57
C SER A 523 -17.39 16.01 -2.33
N GLN A 524 -18.41 15.80 -1.48
CA GLN A 524 -18.97 14.48 -1.18
C GLN A 524 -20.44 14.59 -0.78
N ASN A 525 -21.24 13.56 -1.10
CA ASN A 525 -22.60 13.37 -0.59
C ASN A 525 -22.80 11.87 -0.35
N LYS A 526 -23.03 11.45 0.89
CA LYS A 526 -23.08 10.04 1.30
C LYS A 526 -24.23 9.77 2.26
N ALA A 527 -24.95 8.68 2.03
CA ALA A 527 -25.95 8.14 2.95
C ALA A 527 -25.31 7.19 3.99
N ALA A 528 -26.14 6.64 4.86
CA ALA A 528 -25.74 5.70 5.90
C ALA A 528 -24.80 4.58 5.39
N GLY A 529 -23.76 4.28 6.15
CA GLY A 529 -22.77 3.26 5.82
C GLY A 529 -21.89 3.61 4.61
N ASN A 530 -21.75 4.89 4.26
CA ASN A 530 -21.09 5.37 3.03
C ASN A 530 -21.79 4.96 1.72
N ALA A 531 -23.08 4.61 1.79
CA ALA A 531 -23.87 4.30 0.60
C ALA A 531 -24.08 5.53 -0.30
N GLU A 532 -24.51 5.28 -1.53
CA GLU A 532 -24.95 6.36 -2.42
C GLU A 532 -26.24 7.01 -1.90
N PRO A 533 -26.33 8.35 -1.95
CA PRO A 533 -27.54 9.07 -1.59
C PRO A 533 -28.65 8.83 -2.62
N ASP A 534 -29.90 8.88 -2.17
CA ASP A 534 -31.06 8.79 -3.07
C ASP A 534 -31.24 10.05 -3.93
N ASP A 535 -32.12 9.97 -4.92
CA ASP A 535 -32.41 11.08 -5.84
C ASP A 535 -32.91 12.34 -5.13
N LEU A 536 -33.62 12.18 -4.01
CA LEU A 536 -34.13 13.30 -3.24
C LEU A 536 -32.98 14.05 -2.55
N ALA A 537 -32.07 13.31 -1.89
CA ALA A 537 -30.87 13.84 -1.26
C ALA A 537 -29.89 14.45 -2.28
N LEU A 538 -29.78 13.88 -3.49
CA LEU A 538 -28.99 14.45 -4.58
C LEU A 538 -29.55 15.80 -5.05
N ARG A 539 -30.87 15.89 -5.28
CA ARG A 539 -31.53 17.14 -5.67
C ARG A 539 -31.43 18.21 -4.58
N ALA A 540 -31.65 17.82 -3.32
CA ALA A 540 -31.46 18.72 -2.18
C ALA A 540 -30.01 19.22 -2.11
N GLY A 541 -29.01 18.34 -2.29
CA GLY A 541 -27.60 18.73 -2.33
C GLY A 541 -27.27 19.74 -3.43
N MET A 542 -27.82 19.57 -4.63
CA MET A 542 -27.66 20.54 -5.73
C MET A 542 -28.28 21.90 -5.39
N ARG A 543 -29.49 21.91 -4.84
CA ARG A 543 -30.17 23.14 -4.42
C ARG A 543 -29.43 23.86 -3.29
N LEU A 544 -28.87 23.11 -2.34
CA LEU A 544 -28.04 23.67 -1.27
C LEU A 544 -26.80 24.37 -1.84
N ARG A 545 -26.13 23.73 -2.82
CA ARG A 545 -25.00 24.35 -3.52
C ARG A 545 -25.41 25.65 -4.22
N ASP A 546 -26.55 25.64 -4.91
CA ASP A 546 -27.03 26.81 -5.65
C ASP A 546 -27.42 27.95 -4.70
N ALA A 547 -28.09 27.63 -3.59
CA ALA A 547 -28.39 28.59 -2.52
C ALA A 547 -27.12 29.21 -1.88
N LEU A 548 -26.06 28.41 -1.71
CA LEU A 548 -24.76 28.91 -1.25
C LEU A 548 -24.06 29.79 -2.30
N ALA A 549 -24.23 29.48 -3.59
CA ALA A 549 -23.69 30.27 -4.69
C ALA A 549 -24.37 31.64 -4.81
N ASP A 550 -25.66 31.73 -4.45
CA ASP A 550 -26.45 32.96 -4.47
C ASP A 550 -26.19 33.87 -3.25
N LEU A 551 -25.43 33.42 -2.24
CA LEU A 551 -25.10 34.26 -1.10
C LEU A 551 -24.31 35.51 -1.51
N PRO A 552 -24.53 36.66 -0.83
CA PRO A 552 -23.71 37.85 -1.06
C PRO A 552 -22.22 37.52 -0.88
N LYS A 553 -21.41 37.77 -1.92
CA LYS A 553 -19.96 37.51 -1.89
C LYS A 553 -19.25 38.14 -0.70
N ARG A 554 -19.76 39.29 -0.22
CA ARG A 554 -19.26 39.95 1.00
C ARG A 554 -19.39 39.05 2.24
N ARG A 555 -20.57 38.44 2.45
CA ARG A 555 -20.84 37.53 3.56
C ARG A 555 -19.94 36.28 3.51
N VAL A 556 -19.73 35.73 2.31
CA VAL A 556 -18.84 34.57 2.14
C VAL A 556 -17.39 34.94 2.48
N ARG A 557 -16.92 36.13 2.09
CA ARG A 557 -15.57 36.59 2.48
C ARG A 557 -15.47 36.89 3.96
N GLU A 558 -16.46 37.57 4.54
CA GLU A 558 -16.54 37.81 5.98
C GLU A 558 -16.50 36.49 6.75
N TYR A 559 -17.15 35.45 6.23
CA TYR A 559 -17.04 34.10 6.77
C TYR A 559 -15.62 33.54 6.62
N LEU A 560 -15.03 33.53 5.41
CA LEU A 560 -13.67 33.01 5.17
C LEU A 560 -12.58 33.78 5.94
N THR A 561 -12.79 35.06 6.25
CA THR A 561 -11.89 35.86 7.08
C THR A 561 -12.19 35.66 8.56
N GLY A 562 -13.46 35.73 8.95
CA GLY A 562 -13.91 35.62 10.35
C GLY A 562 -13.67 34.23 10.92
N ILE A 563 -13.73 33.18 10.10
CA ILE A 563 -13.35 31.82 10.50
C ILE A 563 -11.87 31.80 10.93
N ARG A 564 -10.96 32.55 10.30
CA ARG A 564 -9.53 32.58 10.69
C ARG A 564 -9.26 33.34 11.99
N THR A 565 -10.01 34.40 12.28
CA THR A 565 -9.74 35.30 13.40
C THR A 565 -10.67 35.07 14.60
N ASN A 566 -11.65 34.17 14.47
CA ASN A 566 -12.53 33.81 15.56
C ASN A 566 -11.72 33.11 16.66
N ALA A 567 -11.71 33.67 17.86
CA ALA A 567 -11.03 33.10 19.02
C ALA A 567 -11.39 31.61 19.23
N THR A 568 -12.67 31.26 19.11
CA THR A 568 -13.14 29.87 19.19
C THR A 568 -12.46 28.97 18.16
N GLN A 569 -12.31 29.46 16.94
CA GLN A 569 -11.64 28.71 15.89
C GLN A 569 -10.14 28.59 16.11
N ILE A 570 -9.45 29.67 16.47
CA ILE A 570 -8.00 29.61 16.72
C ILE A 570 -7.73 28.64 17.87
N ARG A 571 -8.56 28.68 18.93
CA ARG A 571 -8.52 27.72 20.03
C ARG A 571 -8.70 26.28 19.55
N ASP A 572 -9.67 26.06 18.67
CA ASP A 572 -10.01 24.73 18.18
C ASP A 572 -8.96 24.19 17.17
N GLN A 573 -8.39 25.05 16.33
CA GLN A 573 -7.24 24.75 15.48
C GLN A 573 -6.00 24.46 16.32
N LEU A 574 -5.77 25.23 17.38
CA LEU A 574 -4.70 25.01 18.34
C LEU A 574 -4.86 23.63 19.00
N ALA A 575 -6.07 23.29 19.49
CA ALA A 575 -6.36 21.98 20.06
C ALA A 575 -6.11 20.83 19.05
N LEU A 576 -6.52 21.02 17.80
CA LEU A 576 -6.28 20.06 16.72
C LEU A 576 -4.79 19.90 16.41
N ALA A 577 -4.05 21.01 16.31
CA ALA A 577 -2.61 21.00 16.11
C ALA A 577 -1.90 20.33 17.28
N THR A 578 -2.27 20.64 18.52
CA THR A 578 -1.73 19.98 19.72
C THR A 578 -1.97 18.47 19.67
N THR A 579 -3.17 18.04 19.29
CA THR A 579 -3.52 16.61 19.14
C THR A 579 -2.70 15.94 18.04
N ARG A 580 -2.64 16.56 16.85
CA ARG A 580 -1.95 16.00 15.67
C ARG A 580 -0.45 15.97 15.81
N CYS A 581 0.13 16.96 16.48
CA CYS A 581 1.56 17.08 16.70
C CYS A 581 2.00 16.39 18.00
N GLY A 582 1.06 15.89 18.80
CA GLY A 582 1.35 15.14 20.01
C GLY A 582 1.97 15.99 21.12
N GLY A 583 1.56 17.27 21.24
CA GLY A 583 2.07 18.18 22.27
C GLY A 583 1.74 19.66 22.03
N ASP A 584 2.04 20.51 23.01
CA ASP A 584 1.77 21.95 22.97
C ASP A 584 2.75 22.67 22.04
N VAL A 585 2.33 22.87 20.79
CA VAL A 585 3.16 23.39 19.69
C VAL A 585 3.58 24.85 19.86
N VAL A 586 3.03 25.58 20.82
CA VAL A 586 3.44 26.97 21.14
C VAL A 586 4.34 27.04 22.38
N ASN A 587 4.65 25.91 23.01
CA ASN A 587 5.55 25.87 24.15
C ASN A 587 7.00 25.69 23.66
N PRO A 588 7.91 26.65 23.89
CA PRO A 588 9.30 26.55 23.44
C PRO A 588 10.10 25.45 24.16
N ASP A 589 9.62 24.95 25.30
CA ASP A 589 10.21 23.84 26.07
C ASP A 589 9.62 22.47 25.66
N LEU A 590 8.72 22.43 24.67
CA LEU A 590 8.17 21.17 24.16
C LEU A 590 9.24 20.12 23.82
N PRO A 591 10.37 20.45 23.16
CA PRO A 591 11.37 19.45 22.78
C PRO A 591 11.91 18.69 23.99
N GLU A 592 12.33 19.42 25.03
CA GLU A 592 12.88 18.87 26.26
C GLU A 592 11.80 18.12 27.06
N ARG A 593 10.57 18.64 27.12
CA ARG A 593 9.43 17.99 27.79
C ARG A 593 9.07 16.66 27.16
N VAL A 594 8.98 16.57 25.83
CA VAL A 594 8.68 15.33 25.11
C VAL A 594 9.77 14.29 25.37
N LEU A 595 11.05 14.67 25.27
CA LEU A 595 12.18 13.78 25.53
C LEU A 595 12.16 13.25 26.96
N SER A 596 11.92 14.12 27.94
CA SER A 596 11.80 13.76 29.35
C SER A 596 10.63 12.79 29.59
N ALA A 597 9.43 13.14 29.09
CA ALA A 597 8.22 12.35 29.29
C ALA A 597 8.35 10.94 28.70
N TYR A 598 8.92 10.81 27.50
CA TYR A 598 9.05 9.52 26.82
C TYR A 598 10.38 8.78 27.11
N ALA A 599 11.25 9.30 27.98
CA ALA A 599 12.56 8.70 28.27
C ALA A 599 12.49 7.22 28.67
N GLU A 600 11.47 6.81 29.42
CA GLU A 600 11.33 5.42 29.90
C GLU A 600 10.94 4.41 28.81
N VAL A 601 10.26 4.89 27.76
CA VAL A 601 9.81 4.06 26.63
C VAL A 601 10.77 4.12 25.45
N LEU A 602 11.62 5.13 25.36
CA LEU A 602 12.70 5.20 24.39
C LEU A 602 13.71 4.03 24.57
N PRO A 603 14.35 3.58 23.47
CA PRO A 603 15.45 2.62 23.56
C PRO A 603 16.63 3.27 24.28
N LYS A 604 17.42 2.46 25.01
CA LYS A 604 18.52 2.96 25.87
C LYS A 604 19.49 3.88 25.14
N THR A 605 19.75 3.63 23.85
CA THR A 605 20.65 4.44 23.01
C THR A 605 20.15 5.85 22.74
N LEU A 606 18.85 6.11 22.90
CA LEU A 606 18.24 7.42 22.71
C LEU A 606 17.88 8.12 24.03
N ARG A 607 18.08 7.45 25.18
CA ARG A 607 17.77 8.02 26.49
C ARG A 607 18.83 9.03 26.87
N GLY A 608 18.39 10.19 27.36
CA GLY A 608 19.29 11.27 27.79
C GLY A 608 19.92 12.05 26.65
N LEU A 609 19.53 11.80 25.40
CA LEU A 609 19.84 12.71 24.30
C LEU A 609 19.01 13.99 24.45
N ASP A 610 19.62 15.12 24.13
CA ASP A 610 18.94 16.38 23.90
C ASP A 610 18.36 16.42 22.46
N PRO A 611 17.60 17.46 22.08
CA PRO A 611 17.05 17.57 20.73
C PRO A 611 18.12 17.50 19.62
N ALA A 612 19.29 18.12 19.84
CA ALA A 612 20.37 18.12 18.87
C ALA A 612 20.99 16.72 18.67
N GLY A 613 21.24 16.00 19.76
CA GLY A 613 21.72 14.62 19.76
C GLY A 613 20.73 13.66 19.10
N LEU A 614 19.43 13.82 19.38
CA LEU A 614 18.39 13.03 18.71
C LEU A 614 18.37 13.28 17.20
N LEU A 615 18.46 14.55 16.77
CA LEU A 615 18.52 14.91 15.35
C LEU A 615 19.78 14.33 14.68
N GLY A 616 20.93 14.36 15.36
CA GLY A 616 22.18 13.76 14.89
C GLY A 616 22.04 12.25 14.64
N GLU A 617 21.45 11.51 15.57
CA GLU A 617 21.18 10.08 15.41
C GLU A 617 20.17 9.79 14.29
N LEU A 618 19.13 10.62 14.17
CA LEU A 618 18.14 10.50 13.11
C LEU A 618 18.76 10.69 11.73
N SER A 619 19.58 11.73 11.54
CA SER A 619 20.30 11.99 10.30
C SER A 619 21.30 10.88 9.96
N ARG A 620 21.99 10.32 10.97
CA ARG A 620 22.91 9.19 10.80
C ARG A 620 22.20 7.94 10.28
N VAL A 621 21.01 7.64 10.78
CA VAL A 621 20.27 6.43 10.40
C VAL A 621 19.50 6.61 9.10
N ALA A 622 18.90 7.77 8.87
CA ALA A 622 18.10 8.08 7.68
C ALA A 622 18.92 8.05 6.38
N GLY A 623 20.21 8.41 6.43
CA GLY A 623 21.06 8.54 5.23
C GLY A 623 20.59 9.62 4.24
N ALA A 624 19.50 10.30 4.56
CA ALA A 624 18.90 11.41 3.83
C ALA A 624 19.02 12.70 4.66
N ASP A 625 18.92 13.85 3.99
CA ASP A 625 18.95 15.17 4.62
C ASP A 625 17.66 15.44 5.42
N VAL A 626 17.55 14.80 6.59
CA VAL A 626 16.41 14.98 7.50
C VAL A 626 16.42 16.38 8.09
N THR A 627 17.61 16.89 8.46
CA THR A 627 17.79 18.26 8.95
C THR A 627 17.26 19.28 7.94
N GLY A 628 17.68 19.21 6.68
CA GLY A 628 17.19 20.14 5.65
C GLY A 628 15.70 20.01 5.39
N ARG A 629 15.08 18.82 5.56
CA ARG A 629 13.61 18.68 5.49
C ARG A 629 12.91 19.37 6.65
N ILE A 630 13.44 19.26 7.87
CA ILE A 630 12.87 19.97 9.04
C ILE A 630 13.04 21.47 8.86
N ASP A 631 14.22 21.93 8.43
CA ASP A 631 14.50 23.34 8.18
C ASP A 631 13.58 23.91 7.09
N ALA A 632 13.35 23.17 6.00
CA ALA A 632 12.42 23.58 4.96
C ALA A 632 10.97 23.69 5.46
N ILE A 633 10.55 22.87 6.43
CA ILE A 633 9.23 23.01 7.08
C ILE A 633 9.24 24.26 7.96
N ALA A 634 10.30 24.49 8.73
CA ALA A 634 10.43 25.66 9.60
C ALA A 634 10.41 26.98 8.81
N ASP A 635 11.17 27.06 7.70
CA ASP A 635 11.22 28.24 6.83
C ASP A 635 9.84 28.57 6.23
N ARG A 636 9.03 27.55 5.91
CA ARG A 636 7.67 27.76 5.41
C ARG A 636 6.73 28.30 6.48
N ILE A 637 6.87 27.81 7.72
CA ILE A 637 6.11 28.33 8.86
C ILE A 637 6.46 29.80 9.09
N VAL A 638 7.75 30.15 9.14
CA VAL A 638 8.20 31.53 9.29
C VAL A 638 7.65 32.41 8.16
N LYS A 639 7.75 31.96 6.90
CA LYS A 639 7.23 32.70 5.74
C LYS A 639 5.70 32.90 5.74
N ALA A 640 4.96 32.05 6.46
CA ALA A 640 3.51 32.16 6.55
C ALA A 640 3.04 33.17 7.60
N LEU A 641 3.92 33.63 8.49
CA LEU A 641 3.61 34.63 9.51
C LEU A 641 3.32 35.99 8.85
N PRO A 642 2.40 36.79 9.44
CA PRO A 642 2.23 38.17 9.03
C PRO A 642 3.52 38.95 9.26
N GLU A 643 3.83 39.91 8.38
CA GLU A 643 4.93 40.84 8.62
C GLU A 643 4.66 41.59 9.94
N PRO A 644 5.70 41.78 10.80
CA PRO A 644 5.54 42.57 12.00
C PRO A 644 5.06 43.96 11.59
N GLU A 645 3.98 44.47 12.20
CA GLU A 645 3.60 45.86 11.99
C GLU A 645 4.81 46.73 12.33
N PRO A 646 5.22 47.67 11.46
CA PRO A 646 6.30 48.57 11.77
C PRO A 646 5.92 49.25 13.09
N GLU A 647 6.79 49.12 14.09
CA GLU A 647 6.64 49.76 15.39
C GLU A 647 6.29 51.22 15.08
N LYS A 648 5.03 51.61 15.33
CA LYS A 648 4.63 53.00 15.15
C LYS A 648 5.50 53.77 16.11
N ASP A 649 6.49 54.49 15.56
CA ASP A 649 7.45 55.31 16.31
C ASP A 649 6.71 55.89 17.52
N ALA A 650 7.07 55.39 18.71
CA ALA A 650 6.49 55.87 19.94
C ALA A 650 6.61 57.40 19.88
N PRO A 651 5.50 58.15 20.03
CA PRO A 651 5.52 59.59 19.84
C PRO A 651 6.63 60.15 20.71
N ASP A 652 7.60 60.76 20.06
CA ASP A 652 8.85 61.24 20.61
C ASP A 652 8.53 62.07 21.87
N GLN A 653 8.68 61.47 23.06
CA GLN A 653 8.37 62.12 24.34
C GLN A 653 9.42 63.19 24.71
N THR A 654 10.26 63.62 23.77
CA THR A 654 11.22 64.72 23.93
C THR A 654 10.60 66.11 23.74
N GLY A 655 9.32 66.23 23.41
CA GLY A 655 8.64 67.51 23.15
C GLY A 655 7.95 68.22 24.34
N LEU A 656 8.15 67.81 25.60
CA LEU A 656 7.44 68.39 26.76
C LEU A 656 8.37 68.69 27.95
N GLN A 657 9.51 69.34 27.68
CA GLN A 657 10.27 70.08 28.70
C GLN A 657 10.77 71.39 28.08
N MET A 658 9.93 72.43 28.02
CA MET A 658 10.32 73.86 28.05
C MET A 658 9.06 74.73 28.06
N ALA A 659 8.41 74.84 29.23
CA ALA A 659 7.56 75.96 29.61
C ALA A 659 7.24 75.87 31.12
N SER A 660 8.18 76.27 31.96
CA SER A 660 7.95 76.70 33.35
C SER A 660 9.06 77.63 33.79
#